data_AF-A0AAE4P9C9-F1
#
_entry.id   AF-A0AAE4P9C9-F1
#
_cell.length_a   1.000
_cell.length_b   1.000
_cell.length_c   1.000
_cell.angle_alpha   90.00
_cell.angle_beta   90.00
_cell.angle_gamma   90.00
#
_symmetry.space_group_name_H-M   'P 1'
#
loop_
_entity.id
_entity.type
_entity.pdbx_description
1 polymer ?
#
loop_
_entity_poly.entity_id
_entity_poly.type
_entity_poly.pdbx_seq_one_letter_code
_entity_poly.pdbx_strand_id
1 'polypeptide(L)'
;MRKAPPLLVLFAALFAAVLSVFAAYVATLAIEARTSAAIRRVLANEAITWADVSADGLLISMTGTAPSEAMRFRALSLAGTVTDASRVIDNMDVTPPVPIDDPEFALELLRNDAGVTMIGLIPTQGEFVAQIMDAVGEAAPNLPVTNMLDSADFPAPEQWDQALAFGLEALNLLPRSKISVAEGEVTITAIADSAATKRRYEDTLLRDLPSGVEMALDISAPRPVITPFTLRFVKDAAGARFDACSAETDAAHDRILTAARAAGAPDSATCRIGLGVPTPDWAAAVETAINTVDQLGGGTVTFSDADVSLVGLAGTDAALFDRAVGELESALPDLFSLHADLPEPVSVDGTDAETGPPEFIATKSPEGLVQLRGRVTDDLVATAAESYARARFGLDKVYVAMRMDDTLPDGWSMRVLAALEGLSELANGVVVVQPEFVELRGTTNDPEARDRIAQSFAAKLGENENYAINVEFVELEEIHEDESLTPEQCVARINDVQSITKITFGPGVTSVEGDSLNVVDKIAEILRECPDAQIEVGGHTDNQGSEGGNQSLSQQRANAVVNALAARRILVSNLTAVGYGETTPIADNSTEEGREANRRIEFRLMETVEAEPDIPENTEGAEPSDAPADEQGSGDAEPTTDDTETDAAE
;
A
#
# COMPACT_ATOMS: atom_id res chain seq x y z
N MET A 1 105.15 40.85 77.31
CA MET A 1 104.04 40.25 76.53
C MET A 1 103.56 41.28 75.50
N ARG A 2 103.89 41.11 74.21
CA ARG A 2 103.45 42.02 73.14
C ARG A 2 101.94 41.81 72.92
N LYS A 3 101.11 42.83 73.18
CA LYS A 3 99.68 42.83 72.83
C LYS A 3 99.56 42.93 71.30
N ALA A 4 98.86 41.99 70.67
CA ALA A 4 98.52 42.08 69.25
C ALA A 4 97.67 43.35 69.00
N PRO A 5 97.80 44.03 67.85
CA PRO A 5 97.06 45.26 67.58
C PRO A 5 95.55 44.97 67.47
N PRO A 6 94.67 45.85 67.98
CA PRO A 6 93.22 45.63 68.04
C PRO A 6 92.56 45.37 66.66
N LEU A 7 93.19 45.84 65.58
CA LEU A 7 92.74 45.64 64.20
C LEU A 7 92.84 44.16 63.75
N LEU A 8 93.83 43.41 64.24
CA LEU A 8 94.00 41.99 63.92
C LEU A 8 92.92 41.12 64.58
N VAL A 9 92.48 41.49 65.79
CA VAL A 9 91.40 40.79 66.50
C VAL A 9 90.05 41.01 65.84
N LEU A 10 89.77 42.25 65.39
CA LEU A 10 88.56 42.57 64.64
C LEU A 10 88.49 41.82 63.30
N PHE A 11 89.61 41.78 62.56
CA PHE A 11 89.69 41.04 61.29
C PHE A 11 89.48 39.54 61.49
N ALA A 12 90.09 38.94 62.52
CA ALA A 12 89.91 37.52 62.83
C ALA A 12 88.45 37.19 63.23
N ALA A 13 87.79 38.05 64.01
CA ALA A 13 86.38 37.87 64.38
C ALA A 13 85.44 37.99 63.17
N LEU A 14 85.69 38.98 62.29
CA LEU A 14 84.89 39.19 61.09
C LEU A 14 85.11 38.07 60.06
N PHE A 15 86.36 37.59 59.93
CA PHE A 15 86.68 36.41 59.12
C PHE A 15 86.00 35.15 59.66
N ALA A 16 86.01 34.92 60.98
CA ALA A 16 85.32 33.78 61.60
C ALA A 16 83.79 33.87 61.42
N ALA A 17 83.20 35.06 61.49
CA ALA A 17 81.78 35.27 61.23
C ALA A 17 81.43 34.96 59.77
N VAL A 18 82.22 35.45 58.81
CA VAL A 18 82.05 35.14 57.38
C VAL A 18 82.22 33.65 57.12
N LEU A 19 83.24 33.01 57.71
CA LEU A 19 83.47 31.57 57.58
C LEU A 19 82.31 30.75 58.17
N SER A 20 81.74 31.19 59.29
CA SER A 20 80.59 30.54 59.93
C SER A 20 79.32 30.65 59.07
N VAL A 21 79.03 31.84 58.54
CA VAL A 21 77.91 32.05 57.62
C VAL A 21 78.09 31.24 56.34
N PHE A 22 79.31 31.21 55.79
CA PHE A 22 79.63 30.41 54.62
C PHE A 22 79.48 28.90 54.89
N ALA A 23 79.98 28.41 56.02
CA ALA A 23 79.82 27.02 56.42
C ALA A 23 78.34 26.64 56.64
N ALA A 24 77.55 27.53 57.25
CA ALA A 24 76.11 27.34 57.42
C ALA A 24 75.39 27.30 56.06
N TYR A 25 75.72 28.22 55.14
CA TYR A 25 75.17 28.24 53.79
C TYR A 25 75.48 26.96 53.01
N VAL A 26 76.74 26.50 53.05
CA VAL A 26 77.16 25.24 52.42
C VAL A 26 76.47 24.05 53.06
N ALA A 27 76.29 24.05 54.39
CA ALA A 27 75.57 22.99 55.09
C ALA A 27 74.08 22.94 54.69
N THR A 28 73.43 24.09 54.56
CA THR A 28 72.04 24.19 54.09
C THR A 28 71.91 23.63 52.67
N LEU A 29 72.74 24.08 51.73
CA LEU A 29 72.74 23.56 50.36
C LEU A 29 72.99 22.04 50.30
N ALA A 30 73.89 21.53 51.14
CA ALA A 30 74.17 20.10 51.21
C ALA A 30 72.98 19.30 51.75
N ILE A 31 72.26 19.83 52.76
CA ILE A 31 71.07 19.21 53.32
C ILE A 31 69.91 19.21 52.32
N GLU A 32 69.66 20.35 51.66
CA GLU A 32 68.63 20.49 50.63
C GLU A 32 68.87 19.54 49.46
N ALA A 33 70.10 19.51 48.92
CA ALA A 33 70.48 18.63 47.82
C ALA A 33 70.36 17.15 48.20
N ARG A 34 70.76 16.77 49.43
CA ARG A 34 70.66 15.39 49.89
C ARG A 34 69.23 14.95 50.13
N THR A 35 68.39 15.82 50.69
CA THR A 35 67.00 15.51 51.03
C THR A 35 66.15 15.42 49.76
N SER A 36 66.27 16.40 48.86
CA SER A 36 65.59 16.36 47.55
C SER A 36 66.01 15.13 46.72
N ALA A 37 67.30 14.79 46.68
CA ALA A 37 67.78 13.60 45.99
C ALA A 37 67.25 12.29 46.60
N ALA A 38 67.11 12.23 47.93
CA ALA A 38 66.56 11.07 48.62
C ALA A 38 65.06 10.88 48.29
N ILE A 39 64.26 11.95 48.32
CA ILE A 39 62.83 11.90 47.98
C ILE A 39 62.66 11.54 46.50
N ARG A 40 63.39 12.20 45.59
CA ARG A 40 63.35 11.88 44.15
C ARG A 40 63.66 10.40 43.89
N ARG A 41 64.60 9.82 44.65
CA ARG A 41 64.93 8.39 44.53
C ARG A 41 63.78 7.48 44.99
N VAL A 42 63.11 7.82 46.10
CA VAL A 42 61.96 7.04 46.59
C VAL A 42 60.80 7.11 45.61
N LEU A 43 60.50 8.30 45.07
CA LEU A 43 59.46 8.48 44.05
C LEU A 43 59.79 7.71 42.77
N ALA A 44 61.04 7.78 42.30
CA ALA A 44 61.48 7.06 41.11
C ALA A 44 61.43 5.53 41.27
N ASN A 45 61.71 5.00 42.47
CA ASN A 45 61.58 3.56 42.74
C ASN A 45 60.13 3.05 42.58
N GLU A 46 59.16 3.93 42.82
CA GLU A 46 57.72 3.66 42.68
C GLU A 46 57.18 4.12 41.32
N ALA A 47 58.07 4.41 40.36
CA ALA A 47 57.75 4.92 39.03
C ALA A 47 56.91 6.21 39.02
N ILE A 48 57.01 7.02 40.07
CA ILE A 48 56.37 8.34 40.15
C ILE A 48 57.30 9.37 39.50
N THR A 49 57.08 9.62 38.22
CA THR A 49 57.92 10.53 37.41
C THR A 49 57.29 11.90 37.17
N TRP A 50 56.02 12.07 37.50
CA TRP A 50 55.24 13.30 37.27
C TRP A 50 55.35 14.32 38.42
N ALA A 51 55.90 13.92 39.58
CA ALA A 51 56.10 14.77 40.74
C ALA A 51 57.54 15.31 40.79
N ASP A 52 57.70 16.63 40.79
CA ASP A 52 58.97 17.30 41.03
C ASP A 52 59.11 17.72 42.50
N VAL A 53 60.35 17.76 42.99
CA VAL A 53 60.66 17.98 44.40
C VAL A 53 61.74 19.05 44.54
N SER A 54 61.42 20.13 45.25
CA SER A 54 62.36 21.18 45.64
C SER A 54 62.45 21.30 47.16
N ALA A 55 63.63 21.62 47.68
CA ALA A 55 63.86 21.82 49.12
C ALA A 55 64.30 23.26 49.39
N ASP A 56 63.73 23.88 50.43
CA ASP A 56 64.14 25.17 50.99
C ASP A 56 64.39 24.97 52.50
N GLY A 57 65.66 24.88 52.88
CA GLY A 57 66.14 24.44 54.18
C GLY A 57 65.65 23.03 54.53
N LEU A 58 64.62 22.98 55.39
CA LEU A 58 64.00 21.72 55.86
C LEU A 58 62.61 21.49 55.26
N LEU A 59 62.11 22.46 54.50
CA LEU A 59 60.78 22.43 53.92
C LEU A 59 60.86 21.90 52.48
N ILE A 60 60.00 20.94 52.17
CA ILE A 60 59.95 20.28 50.87
C ILE A 60 58.69 20.75 50.17
N SER A 61 58.82 21.26 48.95
CA SER A 61 57.67 21.52 48.09
C SER A 61 57.62 20.48 46.98
N MET A 62 56.45 19.88 46.81
CA MET A 62 56.17 18.93 45.73
C MET A 62 55.22 19.59 44.73
N THR A 63 55.55 19.52 43.45
CA THR A 63 54.75 20.08 42.34
C THR A 63 54.61 19.06 41.22
N GLY A 64 53.64 19.25 40.33
CA GLY A 64 53.37 18.34 39.21
C GLY A 64 51.92 17.89 39.16
N THR A 65 51.54 17.13 38.14
CA THR A 65 50.15 16.72 37.91
C THR A 65 50.01 15.20 38.06
N ALA A 66 49.28 14.76 39.08
CA ALA A 66 49.04 13.37 39.39
C ALA A 66 47.96 12.77 38.46
N PRO A 67 48.13 11.54 37.95
CA PRO A 67 47.11 10.87 37.14
C PRO A 67 45.79 10.59 37.88
N SER A 68 45.82 10.52 39.21
CA SER A 68 44.65 10.34 40.07
C SER A 68 44.92 10.82 41.50
N GLU A 69 43.86 11.07 42.27
CA GLU A 69 43.96 11.47 43.68
C GLU A 69 44.73 10.43 44.52
N ALA A 70 44.54 9.14 44.21
CA ALA A 70 45.24 8.05 44.88
C ALA A 70 46.76 8.11 44.63
N MET A 71 47.18 8.46 43.42
CA MET A 71 48.60 8.60 43.07
C MET A 71 49.23 9.86 43.69
N ARG A 72 48.47 10.97 43.77
CA ARG A 72 48.87 12.18 44.51
C ARG A 72 49.17 11.88 45.97
N PHE A 73 48.24 11.21 46.64
CA PHE A 73 48.39 10.84 48.05
C PHE A 73 49.55 9.86 48.28
N ARG A 74 49.75 8.91 47.36
CA ARG A 74 50.90 7.97 47.40
C ARG A 74 52.24 8.70 47.32
N ALA A 75 52.36 9.71 46.46
CA ALA A 75 53.59 10.51 46.34
C ALA A 75 53.91 11.27 47.64
N LEU A 76 52.91 11.87 48.29
CA LEU A 76 53.07 12.55 49.58
C LEU A 76 53.47 11.58 50.69
N SER A 77 52.82 10.42 50.76
CA SER A 77 53.13 9.39 51.75
C SER A 77 54.57 8.91 51.63
N LEU A 78 55.05 8.71 50.39
CA LEU A 78 56.44 8.33 50.11
C LEU A 78 57.43 9.41 50.50
N ALA A 79 57.14 10.68 50.21
CA ALA A 79 57.98 11.80 50.67
C ALA A 79 58.06 11.89 52.21
N GLY A 80 56.94 11.61 52.88
CA GLY A 80 56.84 11.53 54.34
C GLY A 80 57.63 10.39 54.99
N THR A 81 58.17 9.44 54.21
CA THR A 81 59.09 8.41 54.73
C THR A 81 60.53 8.90 54.86
N VAL A 82 60.88 9.96 54.13
CA VAL A 82 62.24 10.52 54.07
C VAL A 82 62.38 11.75 54.95
N THR A 83 61.32 12.56 55.05
CA THR A 83 61.24 13.75 55.90
C THR A 83 59.93 13.74 56.69
N ASP A 84 59.84 14.55 57.74
CA ASP A 84 58.60 14.73 58.50
C ASP A 84 57.49 15.25 57.58
N ALA A 85 56.32 14.62 57.61
CA ALA A 85 55.17 14.96 56.77
C ALA A 85 54.70 16.42 56.97
N SER A 86 54.91 17.00 58.17
CA SER A 86 54.59 18.41 58.44
C SER A 86 55.43 19.41 57.65
N ARG A 87 56.53 18.95 57.05
CA ARG A 87 57.46 19.75 56.25
C ARG A 87 57.26 19.59 54.75
N VAL A 88 56.31 18.76 54.31
CA VAL A 88 55.99 18.55 52.90
C VAL A 88 54.81 19.46 52.54
N ILE A 89 55.07 20.46 51.70
CA ILE A 89 54.05 21.29 51.07
C ILE A 89 53.64 20.62 49.76
N ASP A 90 52.36 20.28 49.69
CA ASP A 90 51.71 19.73 48.52
C ASP A 90 51.18 20.85 47.62
N ASN A 91 51.86 21.06 46.49
CA ASN A 91 51.43 21.94 45.40
C ASN A 91 51.22 21.12 44.11
N MET A 92 50.81 19.85 44.24
CA MET A 92 50.52 18.98 43.10
C MET A 92 49.04 19.07 42.71
N ASP A 93 48.79 19.13 41.40
CA ASP A 93 47.46 19.07 40.79
C ASP A 93 47.06 17.63 40.47
N VAL A 94 45.79 17.38 40.13
CA VAL A 94 45.30 16.09 39.64
C VAL A 94 44.72 16.27 38.25
N THR A 95 45.03 15.34 37.33
CA THR A 95 44.45 15.34 35.99
C THR A 95 42.93 15.30 36.09
N PRO A 96 42.20 16.29 35.51
CA PRO A 96 40.74 16.28 35.53
C PRO A 96 40.22 15.05 34.78
N PRO A 97 39.13 14.42 35.25
CA PRO A 97 38.50 13.33 34.53
C PRO A 97 38.03 13.80 33.16
N VAL A 98 38.24 12.97 32.13
CA VAL A 98 37.70 13.22 30.78
C VAL A 98 36.17 13.06 30.88
N PRO A 99 35.38 14.07 30.51
CA PRO A 99 33.93 13.91 30.43
C PRO A 99 33.60 12.83 29.39
N ILE A 100 32.65 11.96 29.71
CA ILE A 100 32.07 11.03 28.74
C ILE A 100 31.04 11.85 27.98
N ASP A 101 31.23 12.03 26.68
CA ASP A 101 30.22 12.67 25.82
C ASP A 101 28.99 11.75 25.73
N ASP A 102 27.80 12.33 25.68
CA ASP A 102 26.57 11.58 25.51
C ASP A 102 26.58 10.84 24.15
N PRO A 103 26.03 9.61 24.07
CA PRO A 103 25.99 8.88 22.82
C PRO A 103 25.03 9.56 21.83
N GLU A 104 25.39 9.56 20.54
CA GLU A 104 24.48 9.97 19.47
C GLU A 104 23.41 8.88 19.28
N PHE A 105 22.19 9.18 19.75
CA PHE A 105 21.04 8.32 19.48
C PHE A 105 20.59 8.49 18.04
N ALA A 106 20.46 7.37 17.35
CA ALA A 106 20.03 7.34 15.96
C ALA A 106 19.33 6.01 15.68
N LEU A 107 18.21 6.09 14.97
CA LEU A 107 17.43 4.94 14.51
C LEU A 107 17.36 4.99 12.98
N GLU A 108 17.74 3.90 12.34
CA GLU A 108 17.59 3.69 10.90
C GLU A 108 16.60 2.54 10.65
N LEU A 109 15.56 2.85 9.88
CA LEU A 109 14.50 1.95 9.45
C LEU A 109 14.62 1.75 7.95
N LEU A 110 14.82 0.52 7.51
CA LEU A 110 14.91 0.12 6.11
C LEU A 110 13.71 -0.75 5.78
N ARG A 111 12.85 -0.33 4.86
CA ARG A 111 11.68 -1.08 4.40
C ARG A 111 11.73 -1.31 2.91
N ASN A 112 11.51 -2.55 2.48
CA ASN A 112 11.34 -2.92 1.09
C ASN A 112 10.40 -4.14 0.97
N ASP A 113 10.16 -4.59 -0.25
CA ASP A 113 9.28 -5.72 -0.55
C ASP A 113 9.73 -7.06 0.11
N ALA A 114 10.98 -7.15 0.58
CA ALA A 114 11.54 -8.35 1.20
C ALA A 114 11.48 -8.34 2.73
N GLY A 115 11.31 -7.19 3.39
CA GLY A 115 11.44 -7.10 4.85
C GLY A 115 11.58 -5.69 5.40
N VAL A 116 11.59 -5.61 6.73
CA VAL A 116 11.97 -4.41 7.50
C VAL A 116 13.24 -4.70 8.29
N THR A 117 14.20 -3.79 8.27
CA THR A 117 15.42 -3.85 9.10
C THR A 117 15.51 -2.60 9.95
N MET A 118 15.77 -2.78 11.25
CA MET A 118 15.90 -1.70 12.22
C MET A 118 17.32 -1.74 12.79
N ILE A 119 18.04 -0.63 12.71
CA ILE A 119 19.45 -0.52 13.11
C ILE A 119 19.61 0.77 13.89
N GLY A 120 20.30 0.75 15.02
CA GLY A 120 20.53 1.99 15.75
C GLY A 120 20.78 1.83 17.23
N LEU A 121 21.09 2.96 17.86
CA LEU A 121 21.16 3.10 19.30
C LEU A 121 20.01 3.99 19.75
N ILE A 122 19.20 3.50 20.68
CA ILE A 122 18.03 4.23 21.19
C ILE A 122 18.09 4.41 22.71
N PRO A 123 17.43 5.45 23.26
CA PRO A 123 17.35 5.61 24.70
C PRO A 123 16.58 4.47 25.35
N THR A 124 17.02 4.03 26.54
CA THR A 124 16.27 3.02 27.32
C THR A 124 15.05 3.62 28.03
N GLN A 125 15.03 4.94 28.23
CA GLN A 125 13.90 5.62 28.87
C GLN A 125 12.75 5.76 27.88
N GLY A 126 11.52 5.42 28.28
CA GLY A 126 10.38 5.38 27.36
C GLY A 126 10.23 4.01 26.70
N GLU A 127 9.01 3.58 26.40
CA GLU A 127 8.71 2.27 25.81
C GLU A 127 9.06 2.22 24.30
N PHE A 128 10.15 2.86 23.88
CA PHE A 128 10.49 3.07 22.47
C PHE A 128 10.69 1.76 21.71
N VAL A 129 11.34 0.76 22.32
CA VAL A 129 11.50 -0.56 21.68
C VAL A 129 10.15 -1.16 21.34
N ALA A 130 9.19 -1.11 22.27
CA ALA A 130 7.85 -1.65 22.05
C ALA A 130 7.10 -0.85 20.97
N GLN A 131 7.13 0.49 21.08
CA GLN A 131 6.53 1.39 20.09
C GLN A 131 7.05 1.14 18.66
N ILE A 132 8.37 0.97 18.51
CA ILE A 132 9.00 0.68 17.21
C ILE A 132 8.54 -0.69 16.70
N MET A 133 8.53 -1.72 17.55
CA MET A 133 8.13 -3.07 17.16
C MET A 133 6.65 -3.13 16.73
N ASP A 134 5.76 -2.43 17.44
CA ASP A 134 4.33 -2.37 17.12
C ASP A 134 4.12 -1.65 15.78
N ALA A 135 4.72 -0.46 15.60
CA ALA A 135 4.61 0.30 14.36
C ALA A 135 5.19 -0.45 13.15
N VAL A 136 6.28 -1.20 13.33
CA VAL A 136 6.85 -2.03 12.27
C VAL A 136 5.94 -3.21 11.94
N GLY A 137 5.27 -3.81 12.94
CA GLY A 137 4.27 -4.85 12.75
C GLY A 137 3.06 -4.36 11.94
N GLU A 138 2.57 -3.15 12.22
CA GLU A 138 1.48 -2.52 11.48
C GLU A 138 1.88 -2.14 10.06
N ALA A 139 3.07 -1.54 9.88
CA ALA A 139 3.57 -1.14 8.58
C ALA A 139 3.87 -2.36 7.68
N ALA A 140 4.17 -3.53 8.25
CA ALA A 140 4.67 -4.67 7.49
C ALA A 140 4.20 -6.04 8.05
N PRO A 141 2.88 -6.31 8.12
CA PRO A 141 2.32 -7.43 8.88
C PRO A 141 2.75 -8.82 8.39
N ASN A 142 3.14 -8.94 7.12
CA ASN A 142 3.53 -10.21 6.49
C ASN A 142 4.99 -10.23 6.00
N LEU A 143 5.82 -9.27 6.43
CA LEU A 143 7.22 -9.20 6.01
C LEU A 143 8.16 -9.58 7.16
N PRO A 144 9.30 -10.24 6.89
CA PRO A 144 10.27 -10.55 7.92
C PRO A 144 10.90 -9.28 8.49
N VAL A 145 11.05 -9.24 9.82
CA VAL A 145 11.63 -8.10 10.56
C VAL A 145 12.99 -8.50 11.12
N THR A 146 14.02 -7.72 10.78
CA THR A 146 15.38 -7.87 11.31
C THR A 146 15.65 -6.77 12.32
N ASN A 147 15.85 -7.14 13.58
CA ASN A 147 16.14 -6.20 14.67
C ASN A 147 17.64 -6.21 15.02
N MET A 148 18.30 -5.06 14.80
CA MET A 148 19.68 -4.78 15.19
C MET A 148 19.76 -3.51 16.05
N LEU A 149 18.71 -3.24 16.83
CA LEU A 149 18.68 -2.13 17.77
C LEU A 149 19.46 -2.46 19.04
N ASP A 150 20.18 -1.47 19.54
CA ASP A 150 20.80 -1.48 20.87
C ASP A 150 20.24 -0.32 21.71
N SER A 151 20.35 -0.41 23.03
CA SER A 151 19.78 0.58 23.95
C SER A 151 20.80 1.07 24.96
N ALA A 152 20.82 2.38 25.23
CA ALA A 152 21.68 2.98 26.25
C ALA A 152 20.91 3.83 27.27
N ASP A 153 21.31 3.74 28.54
CA ASP A 153 20.71 4.47 29.65
C ASP A 153 21.28 5.90 29.77
N PHE A 154 20.90 6.75 28.82
CA PHE A 154 21.14 8.20 28.83
C PHE A 154 19.82 8.93 28.60
N PRO A 155 19.70 10.22 28.99
CA PRO A 155 18.52 11.02 28.69
C PRO A 155 18.24 11.04 27.18
N ALA A 156 16.97 10.95 26.80
CA ALA A 156 16.57 11.10 25.41
C ALA A 156 16.92 12.53 24.91
N PRO A 157 17.40 12.68 23.66
CA PRO A 157 17.67 13.99 23.08
C PRO A 157 16.39 14.85 22.99
N GLU A 158 16.55 16.15 22.80
CA GLU A 158 15.39 17.02 22.62
C GLU A 158 14.57 16.58 21.40
N GLN A 159 13.24 16.56 21.55
CA GLN A 159 12.28 16.22 20.49
C GLN A 159 12.38 14.79 19.92
N TRP A 160 13.13 13.90 20.58
CA TRP A 160 13.25 12.50 20.18
C TRP A 160 11.89 11.80 19.97
N ASP A 161 10.95 11.97 20.90
CA ASP A 161 9.62 11.36 20.82
C ASP A 161 8.84 11.78 19.57
N GLN A 162 8.98 13.05 19.18
CA GLN A 162 8.27 13.63 18.03
C GLN A 162 8.91 13.17 16.72
N ALA A 163 10.24 13.17 16.67
CA ALA A 163 10.99 12.68 15.53
C ALA A 163 10.76 11.16 15.32
N LEU A 164 10.72 10.39 16.41
CA LEU A 164 10.43 8.95 16.38
C LEU A 164 9.00 8.69 15.88
N ALA A 165 8.00 9.35 16.45
CA ALA A 165 6.61 9.18 16.03
C ALA A 165 6.43 9.51 14.54
N PHE A 166 6.97 10.63 14.09
CA PHE A 166 6.92 11.03 12.67
C PHE A 166 7.67 10.05 11.76
N GLY A 167 8.83 9.55 12.18
CA GLY A 167 9.58 8.52 11.45
C GLY A 167 8.83 7.20 11.31
N LEU A 168 8.10 6.77 12.34
CA LEU A 168 7.27 5.57 12.31
C LEU A 168 6.01 5.75 11.44
N GLU A 169 5.40 6.93 11.44
CA GLU A 169 4.29 7.25 10.54
C GLU A 169 4.75 7.27 9.07
N ALA A 170 5.91 7.86 8.80
CA ALA A 170 6.53 7.82 7.48
C ALA A 170 6.85 6.38 7.03
N LEU A 171 7.25 5.50 7.96
CA LEU A 171 7.51 4.09 7.67
C LEU A 171 6.23 3.41 7.18
N ASN A 172 5.08 3.70 7.78
CA ASN A 172 3.79 3.13 7.38
C ASN A 172 3.39 3.60 5.97
N LEU A 173 3.55 4.89 5.70
CA LEU A 173 3.21 5.52 4.42
C LEU A 173 4.09 5.04 3.24
N LEU A 174 5.38 4.77 3.49
CA LEU A 174 6.39 4.57 2.44
C LEU A 174 6.86 3.10 2.35
N PRO A 175 6.36 2.30 1.38
CA PRO A 175 6.64 0.87 1.29
C PRO A 175 8.07 0.52 0.86
N ARG A 176 8.80 1.47 0.26
CA ARG A 176 10.20 1.33 -0.17
C ARG A 176 10.99 2.54 0.30
N SER A 177 11.52 2.45 1.51
CA SER A 177 12.08 3.60 2.21
C SER A 177 13.30 3.25 3.07
N LYS A 178 14.14 4.26 3.24
CA LYS A 178 15.13 4.39 4.30
C LYS A 178 14.77 5.63 5.10
N ILE A 179 14.49 5.44 6.39
CA ILE A 179 14.13 6.51 7.31
C ILE A 179 15.17 6.53 8.42
N SER A 180 15.80 7.67 8.63
CA SER A 180 16.78 7.88 9.70
C SER A 180 16.23 8.93 10.65
N VAL A 181 16.10 8.58 11.93
CA VAL A 181 15.64 9.44 13.02
C VAL A 181 16.82 9.74 13.93
N ALA A 182 17.08 11.02 14.18
CA ALA A 182 18.11 11.52 15.08
C ALA A 182 17.53 12.63 15.99
N GLU A 183 18.38 13.32 16.74
CA GLU A 183 17.97 14.45 17.60
C GLU A 183 17.32 15.57 16.78
N GLY A 184 15.99 15.69 16.87
CA GLY A 184 15.23 16.72 16.16
C GLY A 184 15.29 16.64 14.63
N GLU A 185 15.79 15.56 14.04
CA GLU A 185 15.95 15.41 12.59
C GLU A 185 15.40 14.07 12.09
N VAL A 186 14.66 14.10 10.99
CA VAL A 186 14.19 12.92 10.27
C VAL A 186 14.59 13.01 8.79
N THR A 187 15.47 12.11 8.34
CA THR A 187 15.83 11.98 6.93
C THR A 187 15.06 10.82 6.30
N ILE A 188 14.41 11.09 5.16
CA ILE A 188 13.57 10.14 4.44
C ILE A 188 14.08 10.03 3.00
N THR A 189 14.52 8.83 2.61
CA THR A 189 14.81 8.47 1.22
C THR A 189 13.83 7.40 0.77
N ALA A 190 13.08 7.61 -0.31
CA ALA A 190 12.07 6.65 -0.74
C ALA A 190 11.91 6.54 -2.27
N ILE A 191 11.28 5.45 -2.69
CA ILE A 191 10.87 5.22 -4.08
C ILE A 191 9.35 5.14 -4.13
N ALA A 192 8.74 6.02 -4.93
CA ALA A 192 7.32 6.00 -5.23
C ALA A 192 7.04 5.30 -6.57
N ASP A 193 5.87 4.67 -6.70
CA ASP A 193 5.48 3.96 -7.93
C ASP A 193 5.17 4.90 -9.11
N SER A 194 4.80 6.16 -8.82
CA SER A 194 4.47 7.15 -9.84
C SER A 194 4.78 8.58 -9.38
N ALA A 195 4.82 9.51 -10.33
CA ALA A 195 4.97 10.93 -10.02
C ALA A 195 3.79 11.50 -9.21
N ALA A 196 2.58 10.97 -9.39
CA ALA A 196 1.40 11.37 -8.61
C ALA A 196 1.50 10.84 -7.17
N THR A 197 1.91 9.59 -6.99
CA THR A 197 2.16 8.97 -5.69
C THR A 197 3.28 9.72 -4.94
N LYS A 198 4.37 10.07 -5.65
CA LYS A 198 5.45 10.91 -5.10
C LYS A 198 4.89 12.21 -4.53
N ARG A 199 4.11 12.98 -5.30
CA ARG A 199 3.51 14.24 -4.84
C ARG A 199 2.62 14.03 -3.62
N ARG A 200 1.80 12.97 -3.62
CA ARG A 200 0.97 12.61 -2.46
C ARG A 200 1.81 12.36 -1.22
N TYR A 201 2.89 11.60 -1.33
CA TYR A 201 3.81 11.36 -0.21
C TYR A 201 4.48 12.65 0.28
N GLU A 202 4.99 13.48 -0.63
CA GLU A 202 5.59 14.77 -0.28
C GLU A 202 4.60 15.69 0.44
N ASP A 203 3.37 15.81 -0.06
CA ASP A 203 2.33 16.65 0.52
C ASP A 203 1.89 16.15 1.91
N THR A 204 1.69 14.84 2.07
CA THR A 204 1.33 14.22 3.35
C THR A 204 2.44 14.44 4.39
N LEU A 205 3.70 14.13 4.05
CA LEU A 205 4.83 14.27 4.97
C LEU A 205 5.08 15.74 5.38
N LEU A 206 4.90 16.69 4.45
CA LEU A 206 5.04 18.11 4.75
C LEU A 206 3.91 18.64 5.65
N ARG A 207 2.69 18.13 5.48
CA ARG A 207 1.53 18.50 6.30
C ARG A 207 1.66 17.97 7.72
N ASP A 208 2.17 16.75 7.86
CA ASP A 208 2.19 16.02 9.13
C ASP A 208 3.50 16.25 9.92
N LEU A 209 4.43 17.05 9.38
CA LEU A 209 5.71 17.41 10.02
C LEU A 209 5.49 18.14 11.37
N PRO A 210 5.93 17.56 12.50
CA PRO A 210 5.76 18.19 13.81
C PRO A 210 6.64 19.43 14.00
N SER A 211 6.19 20.35 14.86
CA SER A 211 6.90 21.59 15.13
C SER A 211 8.22 21.35 15.86
N GLY A 212 9.33 21.76 15.25
CA GLY A 212 10.68 21.68 15.83
C GLY A 212 11.55 20.56 15.28
N VAL A 213 10.95 19.61 14.54
CA VAL A 213 11.67 18.55 13.84
C VAL A 213 12.05 19.04 12.45
N GLU A 214 13.32 18.92 12.10
CA GLU A 214 13.83 19.16 10.75
C GLU A 214 13.66 17.89 9.90
N MET A 215 13.22 18.04 8.65
CA MET A 215 13.06 16.92 7.72
C MET A 215 13.89 17.13 6.45
N ALA A 216 14.64 16.11 6.08
CA ALA A 216 15.30 16.00 4.78
C ALA A 216 14.59 14.93 3.95
N LEU A 217 14.09 15.30 2.76
CA LEU A 217 13.27 14.43 1.92
C LEU A 217 13.90 14.21 0.54
N ASP A 218 14.10 12.95 0.16
CA ASP A 218 14.52 12.53 -1.18
C ASP A 218 13.64 11.38 -1.69
N ILE A 219 12.57 11.71 -2.40
CA ILE A 219 11.68 10.72 -3.04
C ILE A 219 11.91 10.70 -4.54
N SER A 220 12.24 9.52 -5.08
CA SER A 220 12.33 9.29 -6.52
C SER A 220 11.08 8.57 -7.04
N ALA A 221 10.68 8.88 -8.27
CA ALA A 221 9.63 8.15 -8.99
C ALA A 221 10.17 7.79 -10.38
N PRO A 222 10.63 6.55 -10.61
CA PRO A 222 11.12 6.13 -11.90
C PRO A 222 9.99 6.21 -12.94
N ARG A 223 10.33 6.64 -14.15
CA ARG A 223 9.37 6.76 -15.24
C ARG A 223 9.01 5.36 -15.76
N PRO A 224 7.71 5.07 -16.00
CA PRO A 224 7.31 3.78 -16.54
C PRO A 224 7.89 3.59 -17.94
N VAL A 225 8.32 2.36 -18.25
CA VAL A 225 8.67 1.96 -19.61
C VAL A 225 7.38 1.61 -20.34
N ILE A 226 7.15 2.25 -21.50
CA ILE A 226 5.97 2.07 -22.34
C ILE A 226 6.41 1.29 -23.57
N THR A 227 5.84 0.11 -23.80
CA THR A 227 6.13 -0.76 -24.95
C THR A 227 4.87 -1.49 -25.41
N PRO A 228 4.42 -1.33 -26.66
CA PRO A 228 4.93 -0.38 -27.65
C PRO A 228 4.67 1.07 -27.23
N PHE A 229 5.47 2.02 -27.70
CA PHE A 229 5.25 3.44 -27.45
C PHE A 229 4.13 3.92 -28.37
N THR A 230 2.93 4.14 -27.81
CA THR A 230 1.73 4.37 -28.62
C THR A 230 1.14 5.76 -28.43
N LEU A 231 0.51 6.24 -29.50
CA LEU A 231 -0.41 7.37 -29.46
C LEU A 231 -1.54 7.12 -30.44
N ARG A 232 -2.77 7.38 -30.02
CA ARG A 232 -3.95 7.26 -30.87
C ARG A 232 -4.87 8.45 -30.62
N PHE A 233 -4.99 9.28 -31.64
CA PHE A 233 -5.86 10.46 -31.62
C PHE A 233 -7.05 10.23 -32.57
N VAL A 234 -8.25 10.43 -32.04
CA VAL A 234 -9.52 10.23 -32.77
C VAL A 234 -10.28 11.53 -32.79
N LYS A 235 -10.79 11.93 -33.96
CA LYS A 235 -11.70 13.04 -34.15
C LYS A 235 -12.90 12.59 -34.98
N ASP A 236 -14.05 12.49 -34.33
CA ASP A 236 -15.31 12.04 -34.94
C ASP A 236 -16.47 12.97 -34.52
N ALA A 237 -17.71 12.54 -34.75
CA ALA A 237 -18.90 13.31 -34.38
C ALA A 237 -19.07 13.51 -32.85
N ALA A 238 -18.44 12.68 -32.01
CA ALA A 238 -18.47 12.83 -30.56
C ALA A 238 -17.40 13.82 -30.06
N GLY A 239 -16.43 14.19 -30.91
CA GLY A 239 -15.37 15.15 -30.62
C GLY A 239 -13.98 14.54 -30.71
N ALA A 240 -12.96 15.39 -30.52
CA ALA A 240 -11.57 14.99 -30.51
C ALA A 240 -11.13 14.46 -29.13
N ARG A 241 -10.37 13.36 -29.11
CA ARG A 241 -9.88 12.72 -27.89
C ARG A 241 -8.66 11.84 -28.16
N PHE A 242 -7.92 11.51 -27.10
CA PHE A 242 -6.93 10.44 -27.13
C PHE A 242 -7.57 9.12 -26.67
N ASP A 243 -7.38 8.06 -27.45
CA ASP A 243 -7.62 6.67 -27.03
C ASP A 243 -6.37 6.09 -26.34
N ALA A 244 -5.19 6.60 -26.71
CA ALA A 244 -3.90 6.38 -26.07
C ALA A 244 -3.02 7.61 -26.29
N CYS A 245 -2.18 7.98 -25.34
CA CYS A 245 -1.17 9.01 -25.57
C CYS A 245 0.07 8.78 -24.71
N SER A 246 1.23 8.77 -25.36
CA SER A 246 2.54 8.65 -24.70
C SER A 246 3.45 9.82 -25.09
N ALA A 247 4.24 10.30 -24.12
CA ALA A 247 5.20 11.39 -24.28
C ALA A 247 6.53 11.09 -23.56
N GLU A 248 7.63 11.53 -24.17
CA GLU A 248 8.99 11.25 -23.71
C GLU A 248 9.55 12.30 -22.74
N THR A 249 8.93 13.48 -22.63
CA THR A 249 9.29 14.56 -21.70
C THR A 249 8.07 15.45 -21.41
N ASP A 250 8.16 16.32 -20.40
CA ASP A 250 7.13 17.33 -20.13
C ASP A 250 6.95 18.29 -21.33
N ALA A 251 8.04 18.66 -22.01
CA ALA A 251 7.97 19.51 -23.20
C ALA A 251 7.24 18.83 -24.37
N ALA A 252 7.50 17.52 -24.57
CA ALA A 252 6.79 16.72 -25.57
C ALA A 252 5.31 16.58 -25.24
N HIS A 253 5.00 16.29 -23.97
CA HIS A 253 3.64 16.22 -23.44
C HIS A 253 2.85 17.51 -23.73
N ASP A 254 3.41 18.67 -23.37
CA ASP A 254 2.73 19.96 -23.55
C ASP A 254 2.52 20.30 -25.02
N ARG A 255 3.48 19.95 -25.88
CA ARG A 255 3.39 20.13 -27.33
C ARG A 255 2.24 19.30 -27.91
N ILE A 256 2.16 18.02 -27.56
CA ILE A 256 1.11 17.10 -28.04
C ILE A 256 -0.27 17.56 -27.56
N LEU A 257 -0.43 17.90 -26.28
CA LEU A 257 -1.71 18.38 -25.75
C LEU A 257 -2.12 19.74 -26.33
N THR A 258 -1.18 20.60 -26.70
CA THR A 258 -1.47 21.86 -27.38
C THR A 258 -2.02 21.62 -28.78
N ALA A 259 -1.41 20.70 -29.55
CA ALA A 259 -1.91 20.30 -30.86
C ALA A 259 -3.30 19.66 -30.78
N ALA A 260 -3.51 18.77 -29.81
CA ALA A 260 -4.79 18.11 -29.59
C ALA A 260 -5.91 19.11 -29.24
N ARG A 261 -5.64 20.07 -28.35
CA ARG A 261 -6.60 21.14 -28.01
C ARG A 261 -6.92 22.04 -29.20
N ALA A 262 -5.92 22.37 -30.02
CA ALA A 262 -6.14 23.10 -31.27
C ALA A 262 -7.05 22.33 -32.24
N ALA A 263 -6.95 20.99 -32.27
CA ALA A 263 -7.81 20.10 -33.04
C ALA A 263 -9.19 19.81 -32.39
N GLY A 264 -9.48 20.42 -31.22
CA GLY A 264 -10.77 20.36 -30.54
C GLY A 264 -10.88 19.36 -29.37
N ALA A 265 -9.77 18.82 -28.87
CA ALA A 265 -9.78 17.96 -27.69
C ALA A 265 -10.09 18.76 -26.40
N PRO A 266 -10.74 18.16 -25.39
CA PRO A 266 -11.06 18.85 -24.14
C PRO A 266 -9.80 19.17 -23.33
N ASP A 267 -9.88 20.18 -22.46
CA ASP A 267 -8.78 20.54 -21.55
C ASP A 267 -8.41 19.44 -20.55
N SER A 268 -9.33 18.49 -20.32
CA SER A 268 -9.09 17.30 -19.50
C SER A 268 -8.33 16.19 -20.21
N ALA A 269 -7.93 16.37 -21.48
CA ALA A 269 -7.14 15.37 -22.20
C ALA A 269 -5.78 15.15 -21.51
N THR A 270 -5.41 13.89 -21.30
CA THR A 270 -4.17 13.48 -20.65
C THR A 270 -3.23 12.78 -21.62
N CYS A 271 -1.94 12.81 -21.31
CA CYS A 271 -0.92 12.05 -22.04
C CYS A 271 0.12 11.49 -21.05
N ARG A 272 0.42 10.20 -21.12
CA ARG A 272 1.30 9.54 -20.16
C ARG A 272 2.77 9.82 -20.48
N ILE A 273 3.54 10.23 -19.49
CA ILE A 273 4.99 10.45 -19.66
C ILE A 273 5.76 9.17 -19.30
N GLY A 274 6.52 8.61 -20.24
CA GLY A 274 7.24 7.34 -20.06
C GLY A 274 8.48 7.17 -20.93
N LEU A 275 9.27 6.15 -20.63
CA LEU A 275 10.44 5.73 -21.42
C LEU A 275 10.00 4.79 -22.55
N GLY A 276 10.81 4.63 -23.60
CA GLY A 276 10.49 3.75 -24.73
C GLY A 276 10.28 4.45 -26.07
N VAL A 277 10.48 5.77 -26.12
CA VAL A 277 10.28 6.56 -27.35
C VAL A 277 11.18 6.06 -28.50
N PRO A 278 10.63 5.86 -29.72
CA PRO A 278 11.39 5.36 -30.86
C PRO A 278 12.36 6.40 -31.44
N THR A 279 12.03 7.69 -31.33
CA THR A 279 12.82 8.81 -31.88
C THR A 279 12.62 10.09 -31.07
N PRO A 280 13.64 10.97 -30.95
CA PRO A 280 13.47 12.30 -30.34
C PRO A 280 12.49 13.21 -31.09
N ASP A 281 12.12 12.89 -32.33
CA ASP A 281 11.16 13.68 -33.13
C ASP A 281 9.70 13.24 -32.93
N TRP A 282 9.42 12.34 -31.97
CA TRP A 282 8.09 11.81 -31.68
C TRP A 282 7.02 12.89 -31.55
N ALA A 283 7.21 13.86 -30.65
CA ALA A 283 6.23 14.91 -30.41
C ALA A 283 5.99 15.79 -31.65
N ALA A 284 6.99 15.95 -32.51
CA ALA A 284 6.86 16.71 -33.76
C ALA A 284 6.05 15.96 -34.82
N ALA A 285 6.31 14.65 -34.96
CA ALA A 285 5.57 13.78 -35.84
C ALA A 285 4.09 13.69 -35.43
N VAL A 286 3.85 13.49 -34.13
CA VAL A 286 2.50 13.45 -33.54
C VAL A 286 1.74 14.76 -33.77
N GLU A 287 2.36 15.91 -33.50
CA GLU A 287 1.72 17.21 -33.75
C GLU A 287 1.31 17.36 -35.22
N THR A 288 2.19 17.01 -36.15
CA THR A 288 1.93 17.08 -37.60
C THR A 288 0.77 16.18 -38.00
N ALA A 289 0.72 14.96 -37.45
CA ALA A 289 -0.36 14.01 -37.66
C ALA A 289 -1.71 14.49 -37.09
N ILE A 290 -1.73 15.02 -35.87
CA ILE A 290 -2.95 15.59 -35.26
C ILE A 290 -3.48 16.77 -36.11
N ASN A 291 -2.60 17.66 -36.55
CA ASN A 291 -2.96 18.76 -37.43
C ASN A 291 -3.51 18.27 -38.78
N THR A 292 -3.00 17.14 -39.30
CA THR A 292 -3.51 16.50 -40.52
C THR A 292 -4.93 15.99 -40.33
N VAL A 293 -5.20 15.28 -39.22
CA VAL A 293 -6.56 14.83 -38.85
C VAL A 293 -7.52 16.01 -38.70
N ASP A 294 -7.06 17.12 -38.12
CA ASP A 294 -7.86 18.34 -38.00
C ASP A 294 -8.24 18.93 -39.35
N GLN A 295 -7.28 19.01 -40.29
CA GLN A 295 -7.48 19.53 -41.65
C GLN A 295 -8.43 18.65 -42.49
N LEU A 296 -8.43 17.34 -42.28
CA LEU A 296 -9.36 16.41 -42.91
C LEU A 296 -10.80 16.59 -42.40
N GLY A 297 -11.01 17.32 -41.30
CA GLY A 297 -12.30 17.48 -40.63
C GLY A 297 -12.62 16.35 -39.65
N GLY A 298 -11.75 15.34 -39.57
CA GLY A 298 -11.81 14.22 -38.64
C GLY A 298 -11.15 12.97 -39.23
N GLY A 299 -11.09 11.92 -38.41
CA GLY A 299 -10.40 10.69 -38.71
C GLY A 299 -9.67 10.18 -37.48
N THR A 300 -8.80 9.21 -37.69
CA THR A 300 -7.97 8.63 -36.63
C THR A 300 -6.53 8.59 -37.09
N VAL A 301 -5.60 8.98 -36.22
CA VAL A 301 -4.18 8.68 -36.41
C VAL A 301 -3.66 7.86 -35.25
N THR A 302 -2.96 6.77 -35.57
CA THR A 302 -2.35 5.85 -34.60
C THR A 302 -0.86 5.76 -34.87
N PHE A 303 -0.05 5.93 -33.83
CA PHE A 303 1.36 5.64 -33.79
C PHE A 303 1.56 4.40 -32.91
N SER A 304 2.34 3.45 -33.40
CA SER A 304 2.90 2.34 -32.62
C SER A 304 4.39 2.27 -32.94
N ASP A 305 5.22 2.75 -32.02
CA ASP A 305 6.64 2.96 -32.25
C ASP A 305 6.89 3.78 -33.54
N ALA A 306 7.50 3.20 -34.57
CA ALA A 306 7.80 3.90 -35.83
C ALA A 306 6.66 3.82 -36.86
N ASP A 307 5.62 3.04 -36.61
CA ASP A 307 4.55 2.81 -37.57
C ASP A 307 3.39 3.77 -37.31
N VAL A 308 2.93 4.41 -38.38
CA VAL A 308 1.88 5.42 -38.38
C VAL A 308 0.74 4.95 -39.26
N SER A 309 -0.48 4.98 -38.74
CA SER A 309 -1.70 4.64 -39.47
C SER A 309 -2.66 5.82 -39.44
N LEU A 310 -3.05 6.32 -40.62
CA LEU A 310 -4.02 7.40 -40.79
C LEU A 310 -5.30 6.85 -41.45
N VAL A 311 -6.41 6.91 -40.72
CA VAL A 311 -7.72 6.46 -41.19
C VAL A 311 -8.64 7.66 -41.35
N GLY A 312 -9.09 7.93 -42.58
CA GLY A 312 -10.02 9.01 -42.88
C GLY A 312 -11.44 8.72 -42.39
N LEU A 313 -12.27 9.77 -42.20
CA LEU A 313 -13.70 9.57 -42.00
C LEU A 313 -14.36 9.07 -43.29
N ALA A 314 -15.28 8.11 -43.16
CA ALA A 314 -16.08 7.65 -44.29
C ALA A 314 -16.81 8.83 -44.96
N GLY A 315 -16.64 8.99 -46.27
CA GLY A 315 -17.19 10.12 -47.03
C GLY A 315 -16.28 11.37 -47.12
N THR A 316 -15.06 11.32 -46.59
CA THR A 316 -14.03 12.34 -46.85
C THR A 316 -13.74 12.40 -48.35
N ASP A 317 -13.53 13.60 -48.89
CA ASP A 317 -13.15 13.79 -50.30
C ASP A 317 -11.80 13.11 -50.59
N ALA A 318 -11.77 12.20 -51.55
CA ALA A 318 -10.58 11.40 -51.85
C ALA A 318 -9.37 12.27 -52.26
N ALA A 319 -9.59 13.35 -53.01
CA ALA A 319 -8.49 14.23 -53.44
C ALA A 319 -7.94 15.09 -52.28
N LEU A 320 -8.79 15.43 -51.31
CA LEU A 320 -8.36 16.04 -50.05
C LEU A 320 -7.55 15.05 -49.21
N PHE A 321 -8.02 13.80 -49.10
CA PHE A 321 -7.34 12.74 -48.36
C PHE A 321 -5.95 12.43 -48.95
N ASP A 322 -5.87 12.20 -50.26
CA ASP A 322 -4.60 11.92 -50.95
C ASP A 322 -3.57 13.03 -50.78
N ARG A 323 -4.02 14.30 -50.78
CA ARG A 323 -3.13 15.45 -50.53
C ARG A 323 -2.62 15.45 -49.10
N ALA A 324 -3.50 15.24 -48.13
CA ALA A 324 -3.15 15.21 -46.72
C ALA A 324 -2.16 14.08 -46.41
N VAL A 325 -2.36 12.89 -47.00
CA VAL A 325 -1.43 11.75 -46.89
C VAL A 325 -0.06 12.13 -47.43
N GLY A 326 0.03 12.70 -48.64
CA GLY A 326 1.31 13.06 -49.24
C GLY A 326 2.05 14.19 -48.49
N GLU A 327 1.32 15.16 -47.94
CA GLU A 327 1.89 16.21 -47.09
C GLU A 327 2.39 15.65 -45.75
N LEU A 328 1.64 14.74 -45.12
CA LEU A 328 2.03 14.07 -43.89
C LEU A 328 3.26 13.18 -44.11
N GLU A 329 3.25 12.33 -45.15
CA GLU A 329 4.39 11.47 -45.50
C GLU A 329 5.67 12.28 -45.75
N SER A 330 5.55 13.44 -46.40
CA SER A 330 6.69 14.33 -46.65
C SER A 330 7.20 15.07 -45.39
N ALA A 331 6.34 15.22 -44.38
CA ALA A 331 6.66 15.94 -43.15
C ALA A 331 7.13 15.00 -42.02
N LEU A 332 6.77 13.72 -42.08
CA LEU A 332 7.23 12.71 -41.14
C LEU A 332 8.74 12.44 -41.34
N PRO A 333 9.53 12.28 -40.24
CA PRO A 333 10.92 11.84 -40.33
C PRO A 333 11.06 10.45 -40.99
N ASP A 334 12.20 10.21 -41.67
CA ASP A 334 12.50 8.97 -42.42
C ASP A 334 12.30 7.65 -41.64
N LEU A 335 12.35 7.69 -40.30
CA LEU A 335 12.15 6.50 -39.47
C LEU A 335 10.70 6.01 -39.50
N PHE A 336 9.73 6.92 -39.72
CA PHE A 336 8.32 6.58 -39.64
C PHE A 336 7.78 5.98 -40.94
N SER A 337 6.97 4.93 -40.81
CA SER A 337 6.25 4.31 -41.94
C SER A 337 4.78 4.68 -41.89
N LEU A 338 4.28 5.40 -42.90
CA LEU A 338 2.87 5.82 -42.96
C LEU A 338 2.04 4.83 -43.80
N HIS A 339 1.00 4.29 -43.17
CA HIS A 339 -0.09 3.58 -43.82
C HIS A 339 -1.34 4.46 -43.77
N ALA A 340 -2.06 4.56 -44.88
CA ALA A 340 -3.26 5.39 -44.97
C ALA A 340 -4.43 4.59 -45.55
N ASP A 341 -5.58 4.68 -44.89
CA ASP A 341 -6.81 4.01 -45.29
C ASP A 341 -7.99 5.00 -45.32
N LEU A 342 -8.80 4.95 -46.37
CA LEU A 342 -10.03 5.73 -46.49
C LEU A 342 -11.20 4.76 -46.64
N PRO A 343 -11.94 4.47 -45.56
CA PRO A 343 -13.04 3.53 -45.61
C PRO A 343 -14.12 3.97 -46.60
N GLU A 344 -14.63 3.03 -47.39
CA GLU A 344 -15.80 3.27 -48.23
C GLU A 344 -17.05 3.47 -47.35
N PRO A 345 -17.93 4.42 -47.68
CA PRO A 345 -19.17 4.61 -46.94
C PRO A 345 -20.06 3.36 -47.09
N VAL A 346 -20.37 2.73 -45.97
CA VAL A 346 -21.22 1.52 -45.93
C VAL A 346 -22.58 1.82 -46.57
N SER A 347 -22.88 1.21 -47.73
CA SER A 347 -24.19 1.32 -48.36
C SER A 347 -25.20 0.45 -47.63
N VAL A 348 -26.08 1.06 -46.84
CA VAL A 348 -27.25 0.36 -46.28
C VAL A 348 -28.39 0.35 -47.32
N ASP A 349 -28.13 -0.24 -48.47
CA ASP A 349 -29.20 -0.64 -49.38
C ASP A 349 -29.71 -1.98 -48.86
N GLY A 350 -30.82 -1.93 -48.11
CA GLY A 350 -31.45 -3.07 -47.42
C GLY A 350 -32.02 -4.17 -48.35
N THR A 351 -31.28 -4.55 -49.39
CA THR A 351 -31.63 -5.60 -50.35
C THR A 351 -30.75 -6.85 -50.27
N ASP A 352 -29.72 -6.89 -49.42
CA ASP A 352 -28.96 -8.12 -49.14
C ASP A 352 -29.18 -8.60 -47.69
N ALA A 353 -30.44 -8.86 -47.36
CA ALA A 353 -30.83 -9.51 -46.12
C ALA A 353 -30.72 -11.04 -46.26
N GLU A 354 -29.50 -11.60 -46.13
CA GLU A 354 -29.29 -12.95 -45.56
C GLU A 354 -27.82 -13.33 -45.26
N THR A 355 -26.82 -12.48 -45.50
CA THR A 355 -25.44 -12.77 -45.06
C THR A 355 -24.69 -11.48 -44.75
N GLY A 356 -24.84 -10.98 -43.51
CA GLY A 356 -23.91 -9.98 -42.99
C GLY A 356 -22.47 -10.55 -42.93
N PRO A 357 -21.45 -9.68 -42.80
CA PRO A 357 -20.07 -10.15 -42.65
C PRO A 357 -19.97 -11.12 -41.46
N PRO A 358 -19.03 -12.08 -41.48
CA PRO A 358 -18.85 -12.97 -40.34
C PRO A 358 -18.46 -12.15 -39.10
N GLU A 359 -19.11 -12.41 -37.97
CA GLU A 359 -18.86 -11.69 -36.72
C GLU A 359 -18.56 -12.64 -35.57
N PHE A 360 -17.71 -12.19 -34.66
CA PHE A 360 -17.56 -12.72 -33.31
C PHE A 360 -17.94 -11.64 -32.29
N ILE A 361 -18.77 -11.98 -31.31
CA ILE A 361 -19.29 -11.07 -30.29
C ILE A 361 -19.02 -11.66 -28.92
N ALA A 362 -18.40 -10.88 -28.04
CA ALA A 362 -18.31 -11.19 -26.62
C ALA A 362 -18.96 -10.09 -25.79
N THR A 363 -19.80 -10.48 -24.83
CA THR A 363 -20.51 -9.55 -23.93
C THR A 363 -20.20 -9.89 -22.48
N LYS A 364 -19.89 -8.87 -21.68
CA LYS A 364 -19.73 -8.94 -20.22
C LYS A 364 -20.84 -8.13 -19.55
N SER A 365 -21.67 -8.78 -18.74
CA SER A 365 -22.74 -8.13 -17.99
C SER A 365 -22.20 -7.40 -16.74
N PRO A 366 -22.96 -6.47 -16.14
CA PRO A 366 -22.60 -5.83 -14.86
C PRO A 366 -22.36 -6.81 -13.72
N GLU A 367 -23.03 -7.97 -13.73
CA GLU A 367 -22.85 -9.05 -12.75
C GLU A 367 -21.59 -9.90 -13.02
N GLY A 368 -20.87 -9.58 -14.10
CA GLY A 368 -19.65 -10.26 -14.52
C GLY A 368 -19.88 -11.55 -15.34
N LEU A 369 -21.10 -11.80 -15.81
CA LEU A 369 -21.39 -12.93 -16.71
C LEU A 369 -20.87 -12.63 -18.11
N VAL A 370 -20.17 -13.59 -18.72
CA VAL A 370 -19.57 -13.44 -20.04
C VAL A 370 -20.18 -14.42 -21.02
N GLN A 371 -20.53 -13.92 -22.21
CA GLN A 371 -21.09 -14.71 -23.28
C GLN A 371 -20.27 -14.53 -24.55
N LEU A 372 -19.77 -15.64 -25.10
CA LEU A 372 -19.03 -15.70 -26.37
C LEU A 372 -19.93 -16.27 -27.46
N ARG A 373 -20.10 -15.55 -28.57
CA ARG A 373 -20.93 -15.95 -29.71
C ARG A 373 -20.24 -15.64 -31.02
N GLY A 374 -20.59 -16.36 -32.08
CA GLY A 374 -20.16 -16.03 -33.45
C GLY A 374 -19.22 -17.07 -34.06
N ARG A 375 -18.49 -16.67 -35.10
CA ARG A 375 -17.68 -17.58 -35.91
C ARG A 375 -16.22 -17.64 -35.46
N VAL A 376 -15.61 -18.83 -35.54
CA VAL A 376 -14.19 -19.08 -35.26
C VAL A 376 -13.62 -20.03 -36.32
N THR A 377 -12.32 -19.95 -36.60
CA THR A 377 -11.68 -20.67 -37.72
C THR A 377 -11.73 -22.19 -37.55
N ASP A 378 -11.45 -22.65 -36.32
CA ASP A 378 -11.27 -24.05 -36.00
C ASP A 378 -11.43 -24.32 -34.49
N ASP A 379 -11.39 -25.60 -34.13
CA ASP A 379 -11.57 -26.09 -32.75
C ASP A 379 -10.45 -25.64 -31.80
N LEU A 380 -9.24 -25.45 -32.30
CA LEU A 380 -8.11 -24.97 -31.51
C LEU A 380 -8.36 -23.51 -31.08
N VAL A 381 -8.82 -22.67 -31.99
CA VAL A 381 -9.16 -21.27 -31.70
C VAL A 381 -10.35 -21.17 -30.78
N ALA A 382 -11.38 -22.01 -30.96
CA ALA A 382 -12.51 -22.08 -30.04
C ALA A 382 -12.06 -22.44 -28.61
N THR A 383 -11.25 -23.49 -28.49
CA THR A 383 -10.72 -23.97 -27.20
C THR A 383 -9.83 -22.91 -26.55
N ALA A 384 -9.00 -22.22 -27.34
CA ALA A 384 -8.14 -21.15 -26.85
C ALA A 384 -8.95 -19.96 -26.34
N ALA A 385 -9.95 -19.51 -27.10
CA ALA A 385 -10.84 -18.41 -26.71
C ALA A 385 -11.64 -18.72 -25.44
N GLU A 386 -12.20 -19.94 -25.34
CA GLU A 386 -12.90 -20.42 -24.14
C GLU A 386 -11.97 -20.48 -22.93
N SER A 387 -10.79 -21.07 -23.09
CA SER A 387 -9.80 -21.22 -22.01
C SER A 387 -9.31 -19.86 -21.52
N TYR A 388 -9.03 -18.94 -22.45
CA TYR A 388 -8.63 -17.58 -22.15
C TYR A 388 -9.73 -16.84 -21.38
N ALA A 389 -10.97 -16.91 -21.87
CA ALA A 389 -12.10 -16.27 -21.22
C ALA A 389 -12.32 -16.83 -19.81
N ARG A 390 -12.28 -18.15 -19.63
CA ARG A 390 -12.42 -18.76 -18.30
C ARG A 390 -11.32 -18.36 -17.33
N ALA A 391 -10.08 -18.24 -17.80
CA ALA A 391 -8.97 -17.79 -16.96
C ALA A 391 -9.12 -16.33 -16.52
N ARG A 392 -9.68 -15.47 -17.39
CA ARG A 392 -9.83 -14.03 -17.11
C ARG A 392 -11.12 -13.68 -16.36
N PHE A 393 -12.22 -14.35 -16.66
CA PHE A 393 -13.55 -13.99 -16.18
C PHE A 393 -14.12 -14.97 -15.14
N GLY A 394 -13.48 -16.14 -14.96
CA GLY A 394 -13.91 -17.19 -14.03
C GLY A 394 -14.65 -18.34 -14.72
N LEU A 395 -14.45 -19.56 -14.22
CA LEU A 395 -14.96 -20.80 -14.82
C LEU A 395 -16.49 -20.81 -15.00
N ASP A 396 -17.24 -20.45 -13.95
CA ASP A 396 -18.70 -20.55 -13.91
C ASP A 396 -19.42 -19.35 -14.54
N LYS A 397 -18.67 -18.33 -14.97
CA LYS A 397 -19.22 -17.08 -15.52
C LYS A 397 -19.24 -17.04 -17.04
N VAL A 398 -18.60 -17.99 -17.72
CA VAL A 398 -18.41 -17.98 -19.18
C VAL A 398 -19.35 -18.95 -19.88
N TYR A 399 -20.22 -18.41 -20.74
CA TYR A 399 -21.08 -19.17 -21.64
C TYR A 399 -20.57 -19.10 -23.08
N VAL A 400 -20.38 -20.26 -23.72
CA VAL A 400 -19.82 -20.37 -25.07
C VAL A 400 -20.89 -20.86 -26.07
N ALA A 401 -21.05 -20.12 -27.15
CA ALA A 401 -21.92 -20.45 -28.29
C ALA A 401 -21.26 -20.04 -29.62
N MET A 402 -20.07 -20.58 -29.86
CA MET A 402 -19.30 -20.35 -31.10
C MET A 402 -19.62 -21.39 -32.17
N ARG A 403 -19.40 -21.03 -33.44
CA ARG A 403 -19.55 -21.91 -34.61
C ARG A 403 -18.29 -21.87 -35.47
N MET A 404 -17.94 -23.00 -36.06
CA MET A 404 -16.77 -23.10 -36.94
C MET A 404 -17.06 -22.52 -38.33
N ASP A 405 -16.11 -21.78 -38.87
CA ASP A 405 -16.10 -21.24 -40.22
C ASP A 405 -14.65 -21.12 -40.72
N ASP A 406 -14.27 -21.99 -41.65
CA ASP A 406 -12.92 -22.07 -42.22
C ASP A 406 -12.67 -21.01 -43.32
N THR A 407 -13.67 -20.19 -43.65
CA THR A 407 -13.58 -19.12 -44.66
C THR A 407 -13.23 -17.75 -44.06
N LEU A 408 -13.01 -17.69 -42.75
CA LEU A 408 -12.63 -16.47 -42.04
C LEU A 408 -11.24 -15.97 -42.47
N PRO A 409 -11.00 -14.66 -42.44
CA PRO A 409 -9.73 -14.07 -42.86
C PRO A 409 -8.57 -14.46 -41.94
N ASP A 410 -7.35 -14.34 -42.47
CA ASP A 410 -6.13 -14.49 -41.68
C ASP A 410 -6.10 -13.51 -40.50
N GLY A 411 -5.52 -13.93 -39.37
CA GLY A 411 -5.44 -13.11 -38.16
C GLY A 411 -6.71 -13.11 -37.30
N TRP A 412 -7.81 -13.75 -37.72
CA TRP A 412 -9.05 -13.82 -36.95
C TRP A 412 -8.86 -14.29 -35.50
N SER A 413 -8.00 -15.28 -35.27
CA SER A 413 -7.70 -15.80 -33.93
C SER A 413 -7.07 -14.74 -33.03
N MET A 414 -6.15 -13.94 -33.57
CA MET A 414 -5.50 -12.85 -32.83
C MET A 414 -6.50 -11.74 -32.52
N ARG A 415 -7.38 -11.40 -33.47
CA ARG A 415 -8.48 -10.44 -33.27
C ARG A 415 -9.42 -10.88 -32.14
N VAL A 416 -9.83 -12.15 -32.13
CA VAL A 416 -10.68 -12.71 -31.07
C VAL A 416 -9.99 -12.63 -29.71
N LEU A 417 -8.71 -12.99 -29.62
CA LEU A 417 -7.97 -12.95 -28.35
C LEU A 417 -7.74 -11.51 -27.85
N ALA A 418 -7.38 -10.59 -28.76
CA ALA A 418 -7.26 -9.17 -28.43
C ALA A 418 -8.60 -8.59 -27.96
N ALA A 419 -9.70 -8.94 -28.63
CA ALA A 419 -11.05 -8.53 -28.25
C ALA A 419 -11.42 -9.00 -26.84
N LEU A 420 -11.12 -10.25 -26.48
CA LEU A 420 -11.35 -10.79 -25.14
C LEU A 420 -10.48 -10.12 -24.07
N GLU A 421 -9.23 -9.78 -24.42
CA GLU A 421 -8.34 -9.03 -23.53
C GLU A 421 -8.87 -7.62 -23.28
N GLY A 422 -9.28 -6.89 -24.33
CA GLY A 422 -9.88 -5.57 -24.17
C GLY A 422 -11.17 -5.60 -23.35
N LEU A 423 -12.02 -6.61 -23.54
CA LEU A 423 -13.23 -6.80 -22.73
C LEU A 423 -12.90 -7.10 -21.25
N SER A 424 -11.72 -7.67 -20.96
CA SER A 424 -11.28 -7.95 -19.59
C SER A 424 -10.93 -6.70 -18.79
N GLU A 425 -10.60 -5.60 -19.47
CA GLU A 425 -10.32 -4.28 -18.88
C GLU A 425 -11.60 -3.49 -18.53
N LEU A 426 -12.78 -4.00 -18.89
CA LEU A 426 -14.06 -3.35 -18.66
C LEU A 426 -14.80 -3.95 -17.46
N ALA A 427 -15.54 -3.12 -16.72
CA ALA A 427 -16.49 -3.60 -15.71
C ALA A 427 -17.63 -4.38 -16.39
N ASN A 428 -18.20 -3.80 -17.45
CA ASN A 428 -19.19 -4.42 -18.33
C ASN A 428 -19.07 -3.82 -19.73
N GLY A 429 -19.45 -4.58 -20.74
CA GLY A 429 -19.33 -4.12 -22.12
C GLY A 429 -19.58 -5.19 -23.16
N VAL A 430 -19.35 -4.81 -24.41
CA VAL A 430 -19.43 -5.68 -25.57
C VAL A 430 -18.25 -5.41 -26.48
N VAL A 431 -17.71 -6.47 -27.06
CA VAL A 431 -16.76 -6.40 -28.16
C VAL A 431 -17.34 -7.13 -29.37
N VAL A 432 -17.21 -6.50 -30.54
CA VAL A 432 -17.63 -7.02 -31.84
C VAL A 432 -16.41 -7.08 -32.73
N VAL A 433 -16.14 -8.25 -33.31
CA VAL A 433 -15.04 -8.51 -34.23
C VAL A 433 -15.62 -8.85 -35.59
N GLN A 434 -15.22 -8.09 -36.60
CA GLN A 434 -15.52 -8.24 -38.01
C GLN A 434 -14.22 -8.40 -38.81
N PRO A 435 -14.27 -8.79 -40.11
CA PRO A 435 -13.08 -9.07 -40.91
C PRO A 435 -12.05 -7.94 -40.93
N GLU A 436 -12.52 -6.70 -40.95
CA GLU A 436 -11.68 -5.51 -41.08
C GLU A 436 -11.84 -4.55 -39.89
N PHE A 437 -12.73 -4.85 -38.94
CA PHE A 437 -13.09 -3.92 -37.88
C PHE A 437 -13.26 -4.59 -36.50
N VAL A 438 -12.71 -3.98 -35.45
CA VAL A 438 -12.94 -4.40 -34.06
C VAL A 438 -13.52 -3.25 -33.26
N GLU A 439 -14.68 -3.44 -32.65
CA GLU A 439 -15.32 -2.43 -31.82
C GLU A 439 -15.49 -2.91 -30.38
N LEU A 440 -14.96 -2.13 -29.44
CA LEU A 440 -15.13 -2.33 -28.01
C LEU A 440 -15.95 -1.17 -27.43
N ARG A 441 -17.04 -1.49 -26.72
CA ARG A 441 -17.87 -0.52 -26.00
C ARG A 441 -18.16 -0.97 -24.58
N GLY A 442 -18.15 -0.06 -23.62
CA GLY A 442 -18.57 -0.36 -22.25
C GLY A 442 -18.11 0.66 -21.22
N THR A 443 -18.13 0.25 -19.96
CA THR A 443 -17.73 1.08 -18.81
C THR A 443 -16.57 0.45 -18.07
N THR A 444 -15.71 1.27 -17.48
CA THR A 444 -14.58 0.84 -16.65
C THR A 444 -14.45 1.74 -15.43
N ASN A 445 -13.91 1.19 -14.35
CA ASN A 445 -13.56 1.91 -13.12
C ASN A 445 -12.06 2.22 -13.02
N ASP A 446 -11.29 1.92 -14.07
CA ASP A 446 -9.87 2.22 -14.13
C ASP A 446 -9.61 3.32 -15.17
N PRO A 447 -9.07 4.49 -14.76
CA PRO A 447 -8.82 5.60 -15.68
C PRO A 447 -7.75 5.28 -16.74
N GLU A 448 -6.89 4.27 -16.52
CA GLU A 448 -5.85 3.83 -17.47
C GLU A 448 -6.32 2.69 -18.39
N ALA A 449 -7.52 2.12 -18.19
CA ALA A 449 -7.99 0.97 -18.97
C ALA A 449 -8.02 1.26 -20.47
N ARG A 450 -8.46 2.46 -20.86
CA ARG A 450 -8.54 2.87 -22.27
C ARG A 450 -7.18 2.81 -22.96
N ASP A 451 -6.16 3.35 -22.29
CA ASP A 451 -4.77 3.37 -22.78
C ASP A 451 -4.22 1.94 -22.91
N ARG A 452 -4.46 1.06 -21.92
CA ARG A 452 -4.02 -0.33 -21.96
C ARG A 452 -4.70 -1.14 -23.07
N ILE A 453 -6.01 -0.94 -23.26
CA ILE A 453 -6.75 -1.56 -24.36
C ILE A 453 -6.14 -1.14 -25.70
N ALA A 454 -5.90 0.16 -25.89
CA ALA A 454 -5.33 0.70 -27.11
C ALA A 454 -3.91 0.18 -27.37
N GLN A 455 -3.07 0.05 -26.34
CA GLN A 455 -1.73 -0.57 -26.44
C GLN A 455 -1.81 -2.06 -26.80
N SER A 456 -2.69 -2.82 -26.16
CA SER A 456 -2.89 -4.24 -26.44
C SER A 456 -3.40 -4.45 -27.87
N PHE A 457 -4.34 -3.61 -28.32
CA PHE A 457 -4.87 -3.66 -29.69
C PHE A 457 -3.79 -3.32 -30.70
N ALA A 458 -3.03 -2.24 -30.50
CA ALA A 458 -1.90 -1.89 -31.37
C ALA A 458 -0.88 -3.04 -31.47
N ALA A 459 -0.53 -3.67 -30.35
CA ALA A 459 0.44 -4.76 -30.31
C ALA A 459 -0.06 -6.07 -30.96
N LYS A 460 -1.36 -6.37 -30.90
CA LYS A 460 -1.92 -7.68 -31.28
C LYS A 460 -2.67 -7.70 -32.60
N LEU A 461 -3.35 -6.60 -32.94
CA LEU A 461 -4.07 -6.45 -34.20
C LEU A 461 -3.14 -5.99 -35.31
N GLY A 462 -2.06 -5.31 -34.97
CA GLY A 462 -1.08 -4.81 -35.93
C GLY A 462 -1.50 -3.50 -36.59
N GLU A 463 -0.63 -3.03 -37.46
CA GLU A 463 -0.50 -1.62 -37.91
C GLU A 463 -1.64 -1.13 -38.83
N ASN A 464 -2.44 -2.04 -39.40
CA ASN A 464 -3.42 -1.75 -40.45
C ASN A 464 -4.88 -1.99 -40.05
N GLU A 465 -5.17 -2.22 -38.77
CA GLU A 465 -6.52 -2.64 -38.36
C GLU A 465 -7.36 -1.50 -37.82
N ASN A 466 -8.54 -1.32 -38.45
CA ASN A 466 -9.53 -0.37 -38.01
C ASN A 466 -10.18 -0.89 -36.73
N TYR A 467 -10.08 -0.13 -35.64
CA TYR A 467 -10.81 -0.44 -34.41
C TYR A 467 -11.40 0.80 -33.76
N ALA A 468 -12.40 0.62 -32.91
CA ALA A 468 -13.03 1.68 -32.13
C ALA A 468 -13.08 1.31 -30.65
N ILE A 469 -12.66 2.25 -29.79
CA ILE A 469 -12.68 2.10 -28.32
C ILE A 469 -13.61 3.16 -27.73
N ASN A 470 -14.85 2.75 -27.45
CA ASN A 470 -15.88 3.59 -26.84
C ASN A 470 -16.09 3.18 -25.38
N VAL A 471 -15.12 3.52 -24.54
CA VAL A 471 -15.09 3.15 -23.13
C VAL A 471 -15.29 4.40 -22.28
N GLU A 472 -16.25 4.33 -21.37
CA GLU A 472 -16.55 5.39 -20.41
C GLU A 472 -15.95 5.04 -19.04
N PHE A 473 -15.18 5.97 -18.48
CA PHE A 473 -14.71 5.86 -17.10
C PHE A 473 -15.83 6.28 -16.16
N VAL A 474 -16.21 5.38 -15.26
CA VAL A 474 -17.17 5.62 -14.19
C VAL A 474 -16.43 5.47 -12.88
N GLU A 475 -16.22 6.58 -12.19
CA GLU A 475 -15.67 6.57 -10.85
C GLU A 475 -16.63 5.80 -9.94
N LEU A 476 -16.13 4.76 -9.27
CA LEU A 476 -16.90 4.12 -8.22
C LEU A 476 -16.98 5.13 -7.08
N GLU A 477 -18.18 5.59 -6.76
CA GLU A 477 -18.40 6.27 -5.48
C GLU A 477 -17.97 5.29 -4.39
N GLU A 478 -16.85 5.59 -3.74
CA GLU A 478 -16.44 4.90 -2.52
C GLU A 478 -17.63 5.01 -1.57
N ILE A 479 -18.25 3.88 -1.26
CA ILE A 479 -19.14 3.82 -0.10
C ILE A 479 -18.19 4.04 1.07
N HIS A 480 -18.13 5.28 1.57
CA HIS A 480 -17.32 5.63 2.73
C HIS A 480 -17.72 4.69 3.88
N GLU A 481 -16.84 3.74 4.24
CA GLU A 481 -17.01 2.88 5.42
C GLU A 481 -17.22 3.73 6.69
N ASP A 482 -16.68 4.95 6.71
CA ASP A 482 -16.84 5.95 7.78
C ASP A 482 -18.25 6.52 7.96
N GLU A 483 -19.19 6.32 7.01
CA GLU A 483 -20.61 6.73 7.14
C GLU A 483 -21.58 5.56 7.36
N SER A 484 -21.11 4.31 7.27
CA SER A 484 -21.95 3.14 7.54
C SER A 484 -22.21 2.99 9.05
N LEU A 485 -23.46 2.71 9.42
CA LEU A 485 -23.80 2.53 10.84
C LEU A 485 -23.21 1.21 11.34
N THR A 486 -22.65 1.20 12.55
CA THR A 486 -22.31 -0.09 13.19
C THR A 486 -23.58 -0.94 13.33
N PRO A 487 -23.49 -2.28 13.36
CA PRO A 487 -24.66 -3.14 13.52
C PRO A 487 -25.54 -2.78 14.74
N GLU A 488 -24.92 -2.32 15.83
CA GLU A 488 -25.61 -1.85 17.03
C GLU A 488 -26.35 -0.52 16.80
N GLN A 489 -25.69 0.44 16.13
CA GLN A 489 -26.29 1.72 15.79
C GLN A 489 -27.44 1.55 14.80
N CYS A 490 -27.32 0.59 13.88
CA CYS A 490 -28.36 0.23 12.93
C CYS A 490 -29.64 -0.25 13.62
N VAL A 491 -29.51 -1.24 14.50
CA VAL A 491 -30.64 -1.78 15.27
C VAL A 491 -31.23 -0.71 16.20
N ALA A 492 -30.41 0.16 16.79
CA ALA A 492 -30.88 1.28 17.60
C ALA A 492 -31.77 2.25 16.81
N ARG A 493 -31.35 2.68 15.60
CA ARG A 493 -32.16 3.58 14.74
C ARG A 493 -33.46 2.91 14.28
N ILE A 494 -33.43 1.62 13.95
CA ILE A 494 -34.64 0.86 13.60
C ILE A 494 -35.62 0.86 14.77
N ASN A 495 -35.13 0.63 15.98
CA ASN A 495 -35.96 0.63 17.19
C ASN A 495 -36.47 2.03 17.55
N ASP A 496 -35.72 3.10 17.28
CA ASP A 496 -36.19 4.49 17.43
C ASP A 496 -37.37 4.77 16.49
N VAL A 497 -37.30 4.34 15.23
CA VAL A 497 -38.42 4.48 14.27
C VAL A 497 -39.66 3.73 14.78
N GLN A 498 -39.48 2.50 15.26
CA GLN A 498 -40.56 1.67 15.83
C GLN A 498 -41.13 2.24 17.14
N SER A 499 -40.37 3.05 17.89
CA SER A 499 -40.84 3.72 19.10
C SER A 499 -41.82 4.87 18.80
N ILE A 500 -41.65 5.53 17.64
CA ILE A 500 -42.50 6.64 17.19
C ILE A 500 -43.74 6.11 16.47
N THR A 501 -43.58 5.11 15.61
CA THR A 501 -44.71 4.50 14.88
C THR A 501 -44.45 3.01 14.74
N LYS A 502 -45.33 2.19 15.34
CA LYS A 502 -45.19 0.74 15.38
C LYS A 502 -45.69 0.10 14.09
N ILE A 503 -45.02 -0.95 13.63
CA ILE A 503 -45.59 -1.91 12.69
C ILE A 503 -46.74 -2.63 13.41
N THR A 504 -47.96 -2.35 12.97
CA THR A 504 -49.18 -2.96 13.52
C THR A 504 -49.82 -3.89 12.50
N PHE A 505 -50.51 -4.91 13.02
CA PHE A 505 -51.30 -5.86 12.23
C PHE A 505 -52.72 -5.89 12.78
N GLY A 506 -53.71 -5.90 11.87
CA GLY A 506 -55.10 -6.13 12.26
C GLY A 506 -55.33 -7.52 12.87
N PRO A 507 -56.47 -7.74 13.57
CA PRO A 507 -56.83 -9.04 14.12
C PRO A 507 -56.87 -10.12 13.02
N GLY A 508 -56.05 -11.17 13.15
CA GLY A 508 -55.96 -12.27 12.18
C GLY A 508 -55.32 -11.92 10.82
N VAL A 509 -54.79 -10.70 10.66
CA VAL A 509 -54.13 -10.24 9.44
C VAL A 509 -52.62 -10.45 9.54
N THR A 510 -52.02 -10.89 8.43
CA THR A 510 -50.58 -11.14 8.27
C THR A 510 -49.93 -10.24 7.21
N SER A 511 -50.69 -9.46 6.44
CA SER A 511 -50.18 -8.45 5.51
C SER A 511 -49.77 -7.17 6.25
N VAL A 512 -48.68 -6.54 5.80
CA VAL A 512 -48.27 -5.20 6.24
C VAL A 512 -49.04 -4.17 5.41
N GLU A 513 -49.84 -3.32 6.05
CA GLU A 513 -50.77 -2.40 5.39
C GLU A 513 -50.75 -1.00 6.02
N GLY A 514 -51.26 0.00 5.29
CA GLY A 514 -51.47 1.36 5.79
C GLY A 514 -50.18 2.01 6.30
N ASP A 515 -50.24 2.65 7.47
CA ASP A 515 -49.12 3.38 8.07
C ASP A 515 -47.92 2.48 8.40
N SER A 516 -48.13 1.17 8.58
CA SER A 516 -47.05 0.20 8.78
C SER A 516 -46.13 0.08 7.55
N LEU A 517 -46.61 0.37 6.33
CA LEU A 517 -45.76 0.39 5.14
C LEU A 517 -44.77 1.55 5.17
N ASN A 518 -45.19 2.72 5.64
CA ASN A 518 -44.31 3.89 5.80
C ASN A 518 -43.20 3.63 6.84
N VAL A 519 -43.50 2.83 7.87
CA VAL A 519 -42.49 2.40 8.86
C VAL A 519 -41.49 1.44 8.22
N VAL A 520 -41.98 0.47 7.43
CA VAL A 520 -41.11 -0.44 6.68
C VAL A 520 -40.25 0.30 5.63
N ASP A 521 -40.77 1.36 5.00
CA ASP A 521 -39.99 2.23 4.10
C ASP A 521 -38.80 2.87 4.83
N LYS A 522 -39.03 3.45 6.01
CA LYS A 522 -37.97 4.05 6.84
C LYS A 522 -36.95 3.03 7.34
N ILE A 523 -37.42 1.84 7.73
CA ILE A 523 -36.53 0.75 8.13
C ILE A 523 -35.69 0.28 6.94
N ALA A 524 -36.26 0.23 5.73
CA ALA A 524 -35.51 -0.08 4.53
C ALA A 524 -34.46 0.99 4.19
N GLU A 525 -34.74 2.27 4.45
CA GLU A 525 -33.72 3.33 4.32
C GLU A 525 -32.54 3.10 5.26
N ILE A 526 -32.80 2.80 6.54
CA ILE A 526 -31.74 2.52 7.52
C ILE A 526 -30.95 1.26 7.15
N LEU A 527 -31.62 0.18 6.74
CA LEU A 527 -30.95 -1.08 6.37
C LEU A 527 -30.05 -0.98 5.13
N ARG A 528 -30.21 0.06 4.29
CA ARG A 528 -29.26 0.32 3.18
C ARG A 528 -27.92 0.83 3.69
N GLU A 529 -27.90 1.47 4.85
CA GLU A 529 -26.69 1.99 5.51
C GLU A 529 -25.99 0.91 6.35
N CYS A 530 -26.51 -0.33 6.37
CA CYS A 530 -26.04 -1.43 7.23
C CYS A 530 -25.93 -2.78 6.46
N PRO A 531 -25.10 -2.88 5.40
CA PRO A 531 -25.07 -4.08 4.55
C PRO A 531 -24.69 -5.35 5.31
N ASP A 532 -23.87 -5.26 6.37
CA ASP A 532 -23.31 -6.40 7.09
C ASP A 532 -24.04 -6.78 8.39
N ALA A 533 -25.07 -6.03 8.78
CA ALA A 533 -25.78 -6.26 10.04
C ALA A 533 -26.67 -7.51 9.97
N GLN A 534 -26.36 -8.52 10.79
CA GLN A 534 -27.20 -9.72 10.94
C GLN A 534 -28.33 -9.45 11.94
N ILE A 535 -29.57 -9.33 11.46
CA ILE A 535 -30.71 -8.86 12.27
C ILE A 535 -31.82 -9.91 12.32
N GLU A 536 -32.26 -10.25 13.54
CA GLU A 536 -33.46 -11.03 13.78
C GLU A 536 -34.70 -10.11 13.80
N VAL A 537 -35.75 -10.52 13.09
CA VAL A 537 -37.09 -9.91 13.09
C VAL A 537 -38.02 -10.79 13.92
N GLY A 538 -38.27 -10.38 15.16
CA GLY A 538 -39.08 -11.10 16.15
C GLY A 538 -40.56 -10.70 16.11
N GLY A 539 -41.47 -11.65 15.87
CA GLY A 539 -42.91 -11.43 15.93
C GLY A 539 -43.53 -11.88 17.26
N HIS A 540 -44.44 -11.08 17.83
CA HIS A 540 -45.13 -11.40 19.08
C HIS A 540 -46.66 -11.22 18.98
N THR A 541 -47.40 -12.00 19.77
CA THR A 541 -48.86 -11.90 19.90
C THR A 541 -49.27 -11.63 21.35
N ASP A 542 -50.53 -11.26 21.56
CA ASP A 542 -51.14 -11.28 22.89
C ASP A 542 -51.57 -12.71 23.27
N ASN A 543 -52.18 -12.85 24.46
CA ASN A 543 -52.64 -14.14 24.98
C ASN A 543 -54.01 -14.62 24.45
N GLN A 544 -54.55 -13.97 23.42
CA GLN A 544 -55.85 -14.34 22.86
C GLN A 544 -55.67 -15.36 21.75
N GLY A 545 -56.08 -16.61 22.00
CA GLY A 545 -56.00 -17.68 21.00
C GLY A 545 -55.47 -18.97 21.60
N SER A 546 -55.11 -19.91 20.73
CA SER A 546 -54.33 -21.08 21.13
C SER A 546 -52.85 -20.79 20.97
N GLU A 547 -52.02 -21.35 21.84
CA GLU A 547 -50.56 -21.22 21.81
C GLU A 547 -49.98 -21.52 20.41
N GLY A 548 -50.39 -22.64 19.80
CA GLY A 548 -49.95 -22.99 18.43
C GLY A 548 -50.46 -22.04 17.35
N GLY A 549 -51.64 -21.44 17.53
CA GLY A 549 -52.17 -20.40 16.63
C GLY A 549 -51.37 -19.11 16.73
N ASN A 550 -51.04 -18.71 17.95
CA ASN A 550 -50.24 -17.53 18.25
C ASN A 550 -48.79 -17.66 17.77
N GLN A 551 -48.19 -18.85 17.90
CA GLN A 551 -46.88 -19.17 17.34
C GLN A 551 -46.86 -19.07 15.80
N SER A 552 -47.86 -19.64 15.13
CA SER A 552 -47.96 -19.56 13.67
C SER A 552 -48.21 -18.13 13.19
N LEU A 553 -49.08 -17.38 13.88
CA LEU A 553 -49.43 -16.01 13.53
C LEU A 553 -48.24 -15.05 13.68
N SER A 554 -47.48 -15.16 14.77
CA SER A 554 -46.26 -14.36 14.97
C SER A 554 -45.19 -14.63 13.91
N GLN A 555 -44.95 -15.91 13.57
CA GLN A 555 -43.99 -16.27 12.51
C GLN A 555 -44.41 -15.72 11.15
N GLN A 556 -45.69 -15.83 10.80
CA GLN A 556 -46.21 -15.30 9.54
C GLN A 556 -46.06 -13.78 9.45
N ARG A 557 -46.25 -13.06 10.56
CA ARG A 557 -46.05 -11.61 10.64
C ARG A 557 -44.58 -11.22 10.49
N ALA A 558 -43.66 -11.93 11.14
CA ALA A 558 -42.22 -11.72 10.97
C ALA A 558 -41.79 -11.94 9.51
N ASN A 559 -42.25 -13.03 8.89
CA ASN A 559 -42.00 -13.32 7.47
C ASN A 559 -42.58 -12.23 6.54
N ALA A 560 -43.76 -11.69 6.86
CA ALA A 560 -44.38 -10.63 6.08
C ALA A 560 -43.55 -9.33 6.11
N VAL A 561 -42.92 -9.00 7.24
CA VAL A 561 -42.00 -7.85 7.35
C VAL A 561 -40.75 -8.09 6.50
N VAL A 562 -40.11 -9.26 6.60
CA VAL A 562 -38.92 -9.59 5.78
C VAL A 562 -39.25 -9.55 4.29
N ASN A 563 -40.40 -10.09 3.87
CA ASN A 563 -40.85 -10.03 2.47
C ASN A 563 -41.13 -8.59 2.01
N ALA A 564 -41.68 -7.75 2.88
CA ALA A 564 -41.90 -6.33 2.57
C ALA A 564 -40.58 -5.56 2.42
N LEU A 565 -39.53 -5.93 3.15
CA LEU A 565 -38.17 -5.41 2.98
C LEU A 565 -37.49 -5.95 1.71
N ALA A 566 -37.69 -7.23 1.37
CA ALA A 566 -37.21 -7.82 0.12
C ALA A 566 -37.77 -7.09 -1.11
N ALA A 567 -39.07 -6.74 -1.08
CA ALA A 567 -39.72 -5.97 -2.14
C ALA A 567 -39.11 -4.56 -2.34
N ARG A 568 -38.36 -4.05 -1.35
CA ARG A 568 -37.63 -2.77 -1.37
C ARG A 568 -36.14 -2.92 -1.70
N ARG A 569 -35.75 -4.10 -2.20
CA ARG A 569 -34.38 -4.47 -2.58
C ARG A 569 -33.39 -4.49 -1.43
N ILE A 570 -33.84 -4.78 -0.21
CA ILE A 570 -32.95 -5.03 0.92
C ILE A 570 -32.45 -6.47 0.84
N LEU A 571 -31.15 -6.66 1.10
CA LEU A 571 -30.53 -7.98 1.15
C LEU A 571 -31.10 -8.76 2.35
N VAL A 572 -31.96 -9.75 2.08
CA VAL A 572 -32.63 -10.53 3.13
C VAL A 572 -31.78 -11.70 3.65
N SER A 573 -30.62 -11.99 3.07
CA SER A 573 -29.73 -13.05 3.58
C SER A 573 -29.24 -12.78 5.00
N ASN A 574 -29.23 -11.51 5.41
CA ASN A 574 -28.79 -11.07 6.74
C ASN A 574 -29.98 -10.87 7.70
N LEU A 575 -31.22 -11.22 7.28
CA LEU A 575 -32.42 -11.08 8.09
C LEU A 575 -33.02 -12.46 8.44
N THR A 576 -33.21 -12.74 9.73
CA THR A 576 -33.85 -13.97 10.20
C THR A 576 -35.21 -13.66 10.84
N ALA A 577 -36.29 -14.24 10.33
CA ALA A 577 -37.63 -14.06 10.90
C ALA A 577 -37.95 -15.13 11.95
N VAL A 578 -38.32 -14.72 13.17
CA VAL A 578 -38.65 -15.63 14.28
C VAL A 578 -40.00 -15.25 14.91
N GLY A 579 -40.94 -16.19 15.00
CA GLY A 579 -42.18 -16.04 15.76
C GLY A 579 -42.01 -16.50 17.21
N TYR A 580 -42.43 -15.69 18.18
CA TYR A 580 -42.38 -16.01 19.61
C TYR A 580 -43.76 -16.31 20.23
N GLY A 581 -44.84 -16.12 19.47
CA GLY A 581 -46.20 -16.24 19.96
C GLY A 581 -46.46 -15.33 21.16
N GLU A 582 -47.12 -15.89 22.18
CA GLU A 582 -47.47 -15.19 23.43
C GLU A 582 -46.45 -15.39 24.56
N THR A 583 -45.33 -16.09 24.29
CA THR A 583 -44.41 -16.61 25.31
C THR A 583 -43.57 -15.54 26.02
N THR A 584 -43.41 -14.37 25.40
CA THR A 584 -42.60 -13.24 25.91
C THR A 584 -43.41 -11.94 25.97
N PRO A 585 -44.37 -11.80 26.91
CA PRO A 585 -45.18 -10.60 27.06
C PRO A 585 -44.36 -9.47 27.71
N ILE A 586 -44.56 -8.23 27.24
CA ILE A 586 -43.94 -7.01 27.79
C ILE A 586 -44.92 -6.16 28.60
N ALA A 587 -46.21 -6.46 28.53
CA ALA A 587 -47.27 -5.78 29.26
C ALA A 587 -48.38 -6.74 29.70
N ASP A 588 -49.24 -6.28 30.61
CA ASP A 588 -50.32 -7.10 31.18
C ASP A 588 -51.43 -7.37 30.15
N ASN A 589 -51.58 -8.64 29.77
CA ASN A 589 -52.62 -9.12 28.85
C ASN A 589 -54.07 -8.95 29.37
N SER A 590 -54.26 -8.61 30.64
CA SER A 590 -55.59 -8.35 31.19
C SER A 590 -56.22 -7.06 30.64
N THR A 591 -55.41 -6.10 30.20
CA THR A 591 -55.82 -4.80 29.65
C THR A 591 -55.75 -4.79 28.12
N GLU A 592 -56.58 -4.00 27.44
CA GLU A 592 -56.48 -3.89 25.97
C GLU A 592 -55.17 -3.22 25.55
N GLU A 593 -54.76 -2.21 26.32
CA GLU A 593 -53.51 -1.48 26.11
C GLU A 593 -52.30 -2.41 26.23
N GLY A 594 -52.30 -3.33 27.21
CA GLY A 594 -51.24 -4.32 27.36
C GLY A 594 -51.25 -5.41 26.30
N ARG A 595 -52.43 -5.83 25.81
CA ARG A 595 -52.52 -6.73 24.65
C ARG A 595 -51.97 -6.07 23.39
N GLU A 596 -52.30 -4.82 23.14
CA GLU A 596 -51.78 -4.06 22.01
C GLU A 596 -50.26 -3.89 22.08
N ALA A 597 -49.70 -3.65 23.27
CA ALA A 597 -48.25 -3.63 23.46
C ALA A 597 -47.59 -4.98 23.18
N ASN A 598 -48.26 -6.11 23.49
CA ASN A 598 -47.72 -7.45 23.24
C ASN A 598 -47.75 -7.84 21.75
N ARG A 599 -48.70 -7.30 20.96
CA ARG A 599 -48.78 -7.48 19.49
C ARG A 599 -47.76 -6.60 18.76
N ARG A 600 -46.49 -7.00 18.71
CA ARG A 600 -45.39 -6.18 18.17
C ARG A 600 -44.41 -6.95 17.30
N ILE A 601 -43.60 -6.19 16.57
CA ILE A 601 -42.39 -6.66 15.86
C ILE A 601 -41.18 -6.05 16.55
N GLU A 602 -40.13 -6.84 16.77
CA GLU A 602 -38.84 -6.39 17.30
C GLU A 602 -37.72 -6.68 16.32
N PHE A 603 -36.65 -5.88 16.39
CA PHE A 603 -35.42 -6.08 15.64
C PHE A 603 -34.27 -6.23 16.64
N ARG A 604 -33.47 -7.28 16.50
CA ARG A 604 -32.34 -7.58 17.39
C ARG A 604 -31.13 -8.00 16.58
N LEU A 605 -29.93 -7.64 17.04
CA LEU A 605 -28.69 -8.14 16.44
C LEU A 605 -28.53 -9.63 16.76
N MET A 606 -28.17 -10.44 15.78
CA MET A 606 -27.76 -11.82 16.01
C MET A 606 -26.33 -11.83 16.52
N GLU A 607 -26.08 -12.56 17.61
CA GLU A 607 -24.74 -12.72 18.15
C GLU A 607 -23.92 -13.54 17.13
N THR A 608 -22.91 -12.89 16.55
CA THR A 608 -21.98 -13.54 15.62
C THR A 608 -21.23 -14.61 16.39
N VAL A 609 -21.53 -15.88 16.10
CA VAL A 609 -20.60 -16.97 16.43
C VAL A 609 -19.39 -16.74 15.54
N GLU A 610 -18.30 -16.20 16.10
CA GLU A 610 -17.01 -16.17 15.42
C GLU A 610 -16.69 -17.60 14.97
N ALA A 611 -16.70 -17.84 13.67
CA ALA A 611 -16.20 -19.09 13.13
C ALA A 611 -14.70 -19.14 13.43
N GLU A 612 -14.29 -20.02 14.35
CA GLU A 612 -12.88 -20.35 14.52
C GLU A 612 -12.29 -20.73 13.15
N PRO A 613 -11.12 -20.18 12.78
CA PRO A 613 -10.53 -20.46 11.48
C PRO A 613 -10.25 -21.96 11.36
N ASP A 614 -10.74 -22.57 10.28
CA ASP A 614 -10.40 -23.94 9.88
C ASP A 614 -8.88 -24.06 9.79
N ILE A 615 -8.27 -24.65 10.82
CA ILE A 615 -6.90 -25.15 10.76
C ILE A 615 -6.98 -26.43 9.93
N PRO A 616 -6.36 -26.51 8.74
CA PRO A 616 -6.35 -27.76 7.99
C PRO A 616 -5.60 -28.82 8.80
N GLU A 617 -6.33 -29.85 9.21
CA GLU A 617 -5.82 -30.97 9.99
C GLU A 617 -4.79 -31.75 9.15
N ASN A 618 -3.54 -31.68 9.60
CA ASN A 618 -2.40 -32.35 9.00
C ASN A 618 -2.62 -33.88 9.03
N THR A 619 -2.91 -34.47 7.87
CA THR A 619 -3.06 -35.91 7.72
C THR A 619 -1.69 -36.55 7.53
N GLU A 620 -1.03 -36.90 8.64
CA GLU A 620 0.08 -37.84 8.65
C GLU A 620 -0.21 -39.02 9.59
N GLY A 621 -0.41 -40.18 8.98
CA GLY A 621 0.06 -41.48 9.48
C GLY A 621 -0.73 -42.14 10.60
N ALA A 622 -1.61 -43.09 10.25
CA ALA A 622 -1.92 -44.22 11.12
C ALA A 622 -2.07 -45.50 10.29
N GLU A 623 -1.14 -46.43 10.46
CA GLU A 623 -1.23 -47.82 10.03
C GLU A 623 -2.44 -48.54 10.68
N PRO A 624 -3.05 -49.54 10.02
CA PRO A 624 -4.25 -50.18 10.53
C PRO A 624 -3.91 -51.28 11.56
N SER A 625 -4.63 -51.29 12.68
CA SER A 625 -4.62 -52.42 13.62
C SER A 625 -5.85 -53.32 13.41
N ASP A 626 -5.60 -54.61 13.68
CA ASP A 626 -6.41 -55.79 13.39
C ASP A 626 -7.80 -55.86 14.05
N ALA A 627 -8.77 -56.31 13.23
CA ALA A 627 -9.81 -57.33 13.49
C ALA A 627 -10.95 -57.08 14.51
N PRO A 628 -12.05 -57.89 14.51
CA PRO A 628 -12.74 -58.56 13.39
C PRO A 628 -14.25 -58.23 13.35
N ALA A 629 -14.92 -58.50 12.21
CA ALA A 629 -16.38 -58.53 12.13
C ALA A 629 -16.86 -59.91 11.66
N ASP A 630 -17.59 -60.58 12.55
CA ASP A 630 -18.39 -61.76 12.26
C ASP A 630 -19.63 -61.39 11.43
N GLU A 631 -19.76 -62.12 10.33
CA GLU A 631 -20.94 -62.84 9.81
C GLU A 631 -22.33 -62.19 9.61
N GLN A 632 -22.86 -62.57 8.43
CA GLN A 632 -24.26 -62.72 7.95
C GLN A 632 -24.82 -61.55 7.13
N GLY A 633 -25.23 -61.72 5.87
CA GLY A 633 -25.32 -62.89 5.01
C GLY A 633 -26.21 -62.61 3.78
N SER A 634 -26.26 -63.58 2.87
CA SER A 634 -27.13 -63.73 1.68
C SER A 634 -26.59 -63.21 0.33
N GLY A 635 -25.83 -64.08 -0.32
CA GLY A 635 -25.80 -64.22 -1.78
C GLY A 635 -26.81 -65.27 -2.23
N ASP A 636 -27.29 -65.13 -3.47
CA ASP A 636 -27.10 -66.10 -4.56
C ASP A 636 -28.22 -65.98 -5.59
N ALA A 637 -27.83 -65.72 -6.85
CA ALA A 637 -28.14 -66.62 -7.97
C ALA A 637 -27.65 -66.01 -9.29
N GLU A 638 -26.68 -66.69 -9.91
CA GLU A 638 -26.32 -66.55 -11.32
C GLU A 638 -26.39 -67.95 -11.93
N PRO A 639 -26.94 -68.15 -13.14
CA PRO A 639 -26.78 -69.39 -13.88
C PRO A 639 -25.83 -69.19 -15.07
N THR A 640 -24.78 -70.00 -15.13
CA THR A 640 -23.97 -70.21 -16.33
C THR A 640 -24.35 -71.54 -16.98
N THR A 641 -24.67 -71.50 -18.27
CA THR A 641 -24.68 -72.68 -19.15
C THR A 641 -23.51 -72.59 -20.13
N ASP A 642 -22.81 -73.72 -20.22
CA ASP A 642 -21.95 -74.25 -21.28
C ASP A 642 -22.19 -73.65 -22.68
N ASP A 643 -21.13 -73.40 -23.46
CA ASP A 643 -20.53 -74.46 -24.30
C ASP A 643 -19.42 -73.92 -25.24
N THR A 644 -18.35 -74.72 -25.35
CA THR A 644 -17.50 -75.01 -26.52
C THR A 644 -17.30 -73.98 -27.65
N GLU A 645 -16.04 -73.67 -28.02
CA GLU A 645 -15.36 -74.29 -29.19
C GLU A 645 -13.90 -73.82 -29.36
N THR A 646 -13.12 -74.78 -29.86
CA THR A 646 -11.70 -74.78 -30.24
C THR A 646 -11.43 -74.05 -31.57
N ASP A 647 -10.18 -73.57 -31.70
CA ASP A 647 -9.40 -73.35 -32.93
C ASP A 647 -9.94 -72.38 -34.00
N ALA A 648 -9.23 -71.28 -34.24
CA ALA A 648 -8.19 -71.22 -35.28
C ALA A 648 -7.71 -69.77 -35.48
N ALA A 649 -6.43 -69.66 -35.79
CA ALA A 649 -5.69 -68.43 -36.06
C ALA A 649 -6.25 -67.63 -37.27
N GLU A 650 -6.38 -66.32 -37.10
CA GLU A 650 -5.54 -65.28 -37.74
C GLU A 650 -5.72 -63.93 -37.03
#